data_AF-A0A7X9FTF7-F1
#
_entry.id   AF-A0A7X9FTF7-F1
#
_cell.length_a   1.000
_cell.length_b   1.000
_cell.length_c   1.000
_cell.angle_alpha   90.00
_cell.angle_beta   90.00
_cell.angle_gamma   90.00
#
_symmetry.space_group_name_H-M   'P 1'
#
loop_
_entity.id
_entity.type
_entity.pdbx_description
1 polymer ?
#
loop_
_entity_poly.entity_id
_entity_poly.type
_entity_poly.pdbx_seq_one_letter_code
_entity_poly.pdbx_strand_id
1 'polypeptide(L)'
;MLMNEIVQYALNAASYDTCEGCAGSAFHAITAAMATQGYYMMSQIVSVLAYHGSQSFAVLVYVCAAIGGLVSMALGMPPKLYLWFFMGPAVFHFLLGTEVQVEGVAWQIGDMPQSQSEVWLLAEPGVRDITVSNGNGGLMDLLSGPITLGSIFNWFSGYQFQGEGVTVPWFFAYMDSLISDTTQQLVSWFGFHSGTNQNVVNGSNSSGDYWYLLSSLKWEIMENITSATLSNPDLRDAFVTFLASECGDELKKNIDSGRYASVMNVGGSRESAPDTIFKEASGVGGVLKSLNGQSTVISDSLRRFVKAGEQQTQGFSEGSFLQFMGEGATSTNTGGGGTEAKSLVDQVDGENGVISCMNYLSLIVNGFRWEAGHIYYQLLRSLPKKPESLFNLGGTHFTGAELGATLFDGWQFARGMRTGLLGVQGVDEISPAEKSGDKFYPNLMMNLILVHLFRNEMIAAPRLSNPPGGLSANKQRNYVEMNLKTVGQKSKAGEFYVWAKMLPYLQGVLLYCFAIAYPFVCILILIPGWHKILFTWLSFWLWVKLWDLGFAVVVLLERSVWASFGAGNEAGLKWIPVVKMADISQITINGGDVNRLPSVPTLTSILNYSGAGNGGNTQAVADNAASAIISLFDKVMCAASLDLDLNNAYYIYIMVGLYLAIPAVVGQCVLGAKAGVAGLAMGIIDPVKEAGKAAASGWQGERNAQIRGGQEAMRQAAYAAALRKGGLAAGIINAQNEQAMLGMDSAFAQAKGQGYGHAAQMRGKHLDQQQNAMQGWLQQHKGMAAIAAQEVGANKAKTQMWG
;
A
#
# COMPACT_ATOMS: atom_id res chain seq x y z
N MET A 1 -6.28 -4.03 -22.45
CA MET A 1 -7.56 -4.74 -22.69
C MET A 1 -7.45 -6.18 -22.22
N LEU A 2 -6.57 -7.02 -22.80
CA LEU A 2 -6.29 -8.40 -22.32
C LEU A 2 -5.97 -8.48 -20.81
N MET A 3 -5.20 -7.52 -20.30
CA MET A 3 -4.82 -7.45 -18.88
C MET A 3 -5.99 -7.19 -17.93
N ASN A 4 -7.00 -6.41 -18.35
CA ASN A 4 -8.18 -6.12 -17.51
C ASN A 4 -9.13 -7.32 -17.47
N GLU A 5 -9.26 -8.04 -18.58
CA GLU A 5 -10.06 -9.28 -18.65
C GLU A 5 -9.40 -10.41 -17.85
N ILE A 6 -8.09 -10.60 -17.96
CA ILE A 6 -7.34 -11.62 -17.19
C ILE A 6 -7.43 -11.36 -15.69
N VAL A 7 -7.31 -10.10 -15.24
CA VAL A 7 -7.43 -9.75 -13.82
C VAL A 7 -8.85 -9.97 -13.30
N GLN A 8 -9.87 -9.54 -14.07
CA GLN A 8 -11.28 -9.82 -13.72
C GLN A 8 -11.58 -11.32 -13.63
N TYR A 9 -11.07 -12.12 -14.57
CA TYR A 9 -11.24 -13.57 -14.54
C TYR A 9 -10.51 -14.25 -13.40
N ALA A 10 -9.27 -13.85 -13.10
CA ALA A 10 -8.51 -14.41 -11.98
C ALA A 10 -9.13 -14.07 -10.61
N LEU A 11 -9.78 -12.90 -10.48
CA LEU A 11 -10.55 -12.53 -9.29
C LEU A 11 -11.83 -13.38 -9.14
N ASN A 12 -12.48 -13.74 -10.25
CA ASN A 12 -13.66 -14.62 -10.24
C ASN A 12 -13.28 -16.09 -9.96
N ALA A 13 -12.14 -16.55 -10.48
CA ALA A 13 -11.56 -17.89 -10.25
C ALA A 13 -11.20 -18.15 -8.78
N ALA A 14 -10.62 -17.15 -8.10
CA ALA A 14 -10.27 -17.23 -6.68
C ALA A 14 -11.49 -17.38 -5.74
N SER A 15 -12.72 -17.38 -6.26
CA SER A 15 -13.97 -17.41 -5.50
C SER A 15 -14.67 -18.78 -5.46
N TYR A 16 -14.17 -19.79 -6.19
CA TYR A 16 -14.74 -21.15 -6.22
C TYR A 16 -14.08 -22.09 -5.19
N ASP A 17 -14.90 -22.67 -4.30
CA ASP A 17 -14.60 -23.74 -3.32
C ASP A 17 -13.14 -23.80 -2.80
N THR A 18 -12.72 -22.75 -2.11
CA THR A 18 -11.46 -22.75 -1.37
C THR A 18 -11.66 -23.45 -0.02
N CYS A 19 -10.79 -24.40 0.30
CA CYS A 19 -10.59 -24.81 1.69
C CYS A 19 -10.39 -23.60 2.59
N GLU A 20 -11.07 -23.65 3.73
CA GLU A 20 -10.87 -22.73 4.85
C GLU A 20 -9.37 -22.72 5.21
N GLY A 21 -8.69 -21.60 4.92
CA GLY A 21 -7.34 -21.32 5.41
C GLY A 21 -6.20 -21.34 4.38
N CYS A 22 -6.42 -21.79 3.14
CA CYS A 22 -5.36 -21.82 2.13
C CYS A 22 -5.39 -20.58 1.21
N ALA A 23 -4.51 -19.62 1.52
CA ALA A 23 -4.34 -18.39 0.75
C ALA A 23 -3.50 -18.63 -0.53
N GLY A 24 -4.12 -18.59 -1.70
CA GLY A 24 -3.43 -18.48 -2.99
C GLY A 24 -3.50 -17.04 -3.53
N SER A 25 -2.44 -16.59 -4.20
CA SER A 25 -2.49 -15.31 -4.94
C SER A 25 -2.97 -15.57 -6.37
N ALA A 26 -3.81 -14.68 -6.91
CA ALA A 26 -4.27 -14.73 -8.31
C ALA A 26 -3.12 -14.82 -9.33
N PHE A 27 -1.94 -14.32 -8.97
CA PHE A 27 -0.74 -14.46 -9.78
C PHE A 27 -0.27 -15.91 -9.95
N HIS A 28 -0.57 -16.82 -9.02
CA HIS A 28 -0.23 -18.24 -9.17
C HIS A 28 -1.01 -18.88 -10.31
N ALA A 29 -2.29 -18.54 -10.46
CA ALA A 29 -3.11 -19.01 -11.58
C ALA A 29 -2.56 -18.50 -12.92
N ILE A 30 -2.16 -17.22 -12.98
CA ILE A 30 -1.56 -16.62 -14.19
C ILE A 30 -0.21 -17.27 -14.50
N THR A 31 0.65 -17.48 -13.50
CA THR A 31 1.95 -18.13 -13.68
C THR A 31 1.77 -19.58 -14.15
N ALA A 32 0.82 -20.32 -13.57
CA ALA A 32 0.47 -21.66 -14.03
C ALA A 32 -0.04 -21.66 -15.48
N ALA A 33 -0.87 -20.67 -15.84
CA ALA A 33 -1.37 -20.52 -17.22
C ALA A 33 -0.24 -20.21 -18.22
N MET A 34 0.67 -19.30 -17.89
CA MET A 34 1.83 -18.97 -18.74
C MET A 34 2.81 -20.12 -18.88
N ALA A 35 3.08 -20.84 -17.80
CA ALA A 35 3.94 -22.03 -17.84
C ALA A 35 3.28 -23.14 -18.70
N THR A 36 1.97 -23.31 -18.59
CA THR A 36 1.19 -24.22 -19.44
C THR A 36 1.25 -23.81 -20.91
N GLN A 37 1.12 -22.52 -21.23
CA GLN A 37 1.35 -22.02 -22.60
C GLN A 37 2.77 -22.36 -23.11
N GLY A 38 3.78 -22.25 -22.24
CA GLY A 38 5.15 -22.63 -22.56
C GLY A 38 5.31 -24.10 -22.94
N TYR A 39 4.65 -25.01 -22.22
CA TYR A 39 4.64 -26.44 -22.56
C TYR A 39 4.04 -26.70 -23.94
N TYR A 40 2.95 -26.02 -24.27
CA TYR A 40 2.26 -26.18 -25.55
C TYR A 40 3.10 -25.67 -26.71
N MET A 41 3.72 -24.49 -26.54
CA MET A 41 4.63 -23.96 -27.55
C MET A 41 5.85 -24.85 -27.74
N MET A 42 6.43 -25.36 -26.65
CA MET A 42 7.56 -26.28 -26.70
C MET A 42 7.20 -27.58 -27.45
N SER A 43 6.06 -28.18 -27.16
CA SER A 43 5.59 -29.38 -27.86
C SER A 43 5.44 -29.15 -29.36
N GLN A 44 4.91 -27.99 -29.76
CA GLN A 44 4.81 -27.66 -31.18
C GLN A 44 6.18 -27.51 -31.84
N ILE A 45 7.15 -26.85 -31.17
CA ILE A 45 8.51 -26.74 -31.72
C ILE A 45 9.17 -28.12 -31.80
N VAL A 46 9.01 -28.95 -30.76
CA VAL A 46 9.58 -30.30 -30.71
C VAL A 46 8.96 -31.18 -31.78
N SER A 47 7.64 -31.19 -31.93
CA SER A 47 6.96 -31.96 -32.97
C SER A 47 7.36 -31.53 -34.38
N VAL A 48 7.53 -30.22 -34.63
CA VAL A 48 8.08 -29.73 -35.91
C VAL A 48 9.51 -30.25 -36.12
N LEU A 49 10.36 -30.20 -35.09
CA LEU A 49 11.73 -30.71 -35.15
C LEU A 49 11.81 -32.25 -35.25
N ALA A 50 10.84 -32.99 -34.70
CA ALA A 50 10.83 -34.44 -34.62
C ALA A 50 10.15 -35.11 -35.81
N TYR A 51 9.11 -34.51 -36.40
CA TYR A 51 8.26 -35.16 -37.40
C TYR A 51 8.32 -34.51 -38.81
N HIS A 52 8.65 -33.23 -38.94
CA HIS A 52 8.55 -32.52 -40.23
C HIS A 52 9.88 -32.44 -40.99
N GLY A 53 10.20 -33.43 -41.84
CA GLY A 53 11.31 -33.40 -42.85
C GLY A 53 12.75 -33.24 -42.30
N SER A 54 12.87 -32.80 -41.06
CA SER A 54 14.06 -32.60 -40.26
C SER A 54 14.64 -33.91 -39.74
N GLN A 55 13.89 -35.02 -39.74
CA GLN A 55 14.47 -36.34 -39.44
C GLN A 55 15.61 -36.66 -40.41
N SER A 56 15.43 -36.33 -41.70
CA SER A 56 16.49 -36.50 -42.70
C SER A 56 17.70 -35.59 -42.39
N PHE A 57 17.47 -34.39 -41.87
CA PHE A 57 18.53 -33.49 -41.42
C PHE A 57 19.23 -34.01 -40.15
N ALA A 58 18.51 -34.55 -39.18
CA ALA A 58 19.07 -35.14 -37.98
C ALA A 58 19.96 -36.35 -38.32
N VAL A 59 19.50 -37.23 -39.21
CA VAL A 59 20.29 -38.36 -39.73
C VAL A 59 21.55 -37.85 -40.45
N LEU A 60 21.44 -36.80 -41.27
CA LEU A 60 22.59 -36.17 -41.93
C LEU A 60 23.59 -35.62 -40.91
N VAL A 61 23.13 -34.89 -39.90
CA VAL A 61 23.97 -34.35 -38.82
C VAL A 61 24.66 -35.47 -38.05
N TYR A 62 23.97 -36.59 -37.78
CA TYR A 62 24.55 -37.78 -37.17
C TYR A 62 25.69 -38.38 -38.00
N VAL A 63 25.47 -38.53 -39.31
CA VAL A 63 26.49 -39.06 -40.23
C VAL A 63 27.69 -38.10 -40.29
N CYS A 64 27.45 -36.79 -40.43
CA CYS A 64 28.50 -35.78 -40.42
C CYS A 64 29.29 -35.75 -39.12
N ALA A 65 28.61 -35.87 -37.97
CA ALA A 65 29.24 -35.92 -36.66
C ALA A 65 30.09 -37.20 -36.50
N ALA A 66 29.58 -38.37 -36.91
CA ALA A 66 30.33 -39.62 -36.87
C ALA A 66 31.59 -39.55 -37.76
N ILE A 67 31.48 -39.01 -38.97
CA ILE A 67 32.64 -38.77 -39.85
C ILE A 67 33.62 -37.79 -39.19
N GLY A 68 33.13 -36.67 -38.64
CA GLY A 68 33.96 -35.69 -37.92
C GLY A 68 34.68 -36.29 -36.71
N GLY A 69 34.02 -37.19 -35.97
CA GLY A 69 34.60 -37.94 -34.85
C GLY A 69 35.71 -38.89 -35.30
N LEU A 70 35.49 -39.66 -36.38
CA LEU A 70 36.51 -40.55 -36.96
C LEU A 70 37.71 -39.78 -37.51
N VAL A 71 37.48 -38.65 -38.19
CA VAL A 71 38.56 -37.78 -38.69
C VAL A 71 39.33 -37.17 -37.52
N SER A 72 38.65 -36.66 -36.49
CA SER A 72 39.30 -36.07 -35.31
C SER A 72 40.13 -37.11 -34.54
N MET A 73 39.65 -38.35 -34.45
CA MET A 73 40.39 -39.48 -33.90
C MET A 73 41.64 -39.79 -34.74
N ALA A 74 41.51 -39.82 -36.07
CA ALA A 74 42.63 -40.04 -36.98
C ALA A 74 43.70 -38.93 -36.92
N LEU A 75 43.30 -37.69 -36.63
CA LEU A 75 44.19 -36.55 -36.42
C LEU A 75 44.83 -36.50 -35.03
N GLY A 76 44.57 -37.48 -34.16
CA GLY A 76 45.16 -37.53 -32.82
C GLY A 76 44.64 -36.45 -31.86
N MET A 77 43.44 -35.91 -32.10
CA MET A 77 42.84 -34.95 -31.18
C MET A 77 42.55 -35.59 -29.81
N PRO A 78 42.53 -34.81 -28.71
CA PRO A 78 42.24 -35.34 -27.38
C PRO A 78 40.90 -36.11 -27.34
N PRO A 79 40.83 -37.26 -26.64
CA PRO A 79 39.62 -38.09 -26.53
C PRO A 79 38.35 -37.36 -26.14
N LYS A 80 38.47 -36.32 -25.32
CA LYS A 80 37.35 -35.51 -24.85
C LYS A 80 36.61 -34.79 -25.99
N LEU A 81 37.30 -34.44 -27.08
CA LEU A 81 36.71 -33.70 -28.21
C LEU A 81 36.02 -34.64 -29.20
N TYR A 82 36.68 -35.73 -29.61
CA TYR A 82 36.08 -36.61 -30.62
C TYR A 82 34.98 -37.52 -30.06
N LEU A 83 35.06 -37.89 -28.77
CA LEU A 83 34.00 -38.67 -28.11
C LEU A 83 32.69 -37.87 -28.04
N TRP A 84 32.78 -36.54 -28.00
CA TRP A 84 31.61 -35.65 -28.09
C TRP A 84 30.91 -35.70 -29.45
N PHE A 85 31.64 -35.92 -30.55
CA PHE A 85 31.00 -36.08 -31.87
C PHE A 85 30.16 -37.35 -31.96
N PHE A 86 30.47 -38.39 -31.19
CA PHE A 86 29.65 -39.60 -31.10
C PHE A 86 28.53 -39.46 -30.08
N MET A 87 28.81 -38.83 -28.93
CA MET A 87 27.85 -38.73 -27.82
C MET A 87 26.83 -37.59 -28.01
N GLY A 88 27.23 -36.47 -28.62
CA GLY A 88 26.39 -35.28 -28.79
C GLY A 88 25.09 -35.56 -29.54
N PRO A 89 25.11 -36.20 -30.72
CA PRO A 89 23.90 -36.60 -31.43
C PRO A 89 23.02 -37.55 -30.60
N ALA A 90 23.61 -38.53 -29.91
CA ALA A 90 22.89 -39.47 -29.03
C ALA A 90 22.17 -38.73 -27.89
N VAL A 91 22.86 -37.77 -27.26
CA VAL A 91 22.28 -36.89 -26.24
C VAL A 91 21.18 -36.01 -26.83
N PHE A 92 21.36 -35.45 -28.01
CA PHE A 92 20.33 -34.65 -28.68
C PHE A 92 19.06 -35.47 -28.98
N HIS A 93 19.22 -36.68 -29.54
CA HIS A 93 18.11 -37.58 -29.79
C HIS A 93 17.44 -38.02 -28.49
N PHE A 94 18.19 -38.29 -27.44
CA PHE A 94 17.64 -38.58 -26.12
C PHE A 94 16.83 -37.39 -25.58
N LEU A 95 17.36 -36.17 -25.66
CA LEU A 95 16.74 -34.96 -25.14
C LEU A 95 15.48 -34.52 -25.89
N LEU A 96 15.31 -34.91 -27.16
CA LEU A 96 14.10 -34.58 -27.95
C LEU A 96 13.15 -35.75 -28.15
N GLY A 97 13.68 -36.96 -28.35
CA GLY A 97 12.90 -38.14 -28.73
C GLY A 97 12.32 -38.93 -27.55
N THR A 98 12.66 -38.59 -26.31
CA THR A 98 11.97 -39.12 -25.14
C THR A 98 10.84 -38.18 -24.78
N GLU A 99 9.62 -38.48 -25.23
CA GLU A 99 8.45 -37.65 -24.97
C GLU A 99 7.63 -38.22 -23.80
N VAL A 100 7.06 -37.34 -22.99
CA VAL A 100 6.09 -37.67 -21.94
C VAL A 100 4.86 -36.78 -22.11
N GLN A 101 3.67 -37.32 -21.89
CA GLN A 101 2.44 -36.53 -21.90
C GLN A 101 2.33 -35.72 -20.60
N VAL A 102 2.05 -34.43 -20.73
CA VAL A 102 1.90 -33.47 -19.64
C VAL A 102 0.58 -32.72 -19.83
N GLU A 103 -0.27 -32.73 -18.81
CA GLU A 103 -1.60 -32.10 -18.84
C GLU A 103 -1.57 -30.59 -18.55
N GLY A 104 -0.37 -30.01 -18.36
CA GLY A 104 -0.15 -28.61 -17.99
C GLY A 104 0.52 -28.47 -16.61
N VAL A 105 0.70 -27.23 -16.15
CA VAL A 105 1.10 -26.97 -14.76
C VAL A 105 -0.13 -27.02 -13.89
N ALA A 106 -0.19 -27.99 -12.98
CA ALA A 106 -1.27 -28.06 -12.02
C ALA A 106 -1.24 -26.81 -11.11
N TRP A 107 -2.22 -25.92 -11.24
CA TRP A 107 -2.46 -24.91 -10.22
C TRP A 107 -2.94 -25.60 -8.93
N GLN A 108 -2.09 -25.53 -7.90
CA GLN A 108 -2.39 -26.01 -6.55
C GLN A 108 -2.16 -24.88 -5.56
N ILE A 109 -2.97 -24.83 -4.51
CA ILE A 109 -2.77 -23.93 -3.38
C ILE A 109 -2.60 -24.81 -2.15
N GLY A 110 -1.37 -24.88 -1.61
CA GLY A 110 -1.02 -25.90 -0.62
C GLY A 110 -1.11 -27.30 -1.23
N ASP A 111 -1.80 -28.22 -0.54
CA ASP A 111 -2.00 -29.60 -1.00
C ASP A 111 -3.29 -29.78 -1.83
N MET A 112 -3.95 -28.69 -2.21
CA MET A 112 -5.24 -28.77 -2.88
C MET A 112 -5.16 -28.41 -4.36
N PRO A 113 -5.55 -29.34 -5.24
CA PRO A 113 -5.64 -29.06 -6.64
C PRO A 113 -6.78 -28.06 -6.90
N GLN A 114 -6.46 -26.98 -7.59
CA GLN A 114 -7.45 -26.04 -8.11
C GLN A 114 -7.93 -26.51 -9.49
N SER A 115 -9.07 -25.98 -9.94
CA SER A 115 -9.63 -26.38 -11.22
C SER A 115 -8.69 -26.03 -12.37
N GLN A 116 -8.19 -27.04 -13.09
CA GLN A 116 -7.38 -26.83 -14.28
C GLN A 116 -8.15 -26.13 -15.39
N SER A 117 -9.50 -26.19 -15.39
CA SER A 117 -10.30 -25.50 -16.40
C SER A 117 -10.07 -23.99 -16.40
N GLU A 118 -9.74 -23.39 -15.25
CA GLU A 118 -9.49 -21.96 -15.14
C GLU A 118 -8.08 -21.60 -15.61
N VAL A 119 -7.09 -22.42 -15.29
CA VAL A 119 -5.74 -22.32 -15.85
C VAL A 119 -5.79 -22.45 -17.36
N TRP A 120 -6.60 -23.40 -17.85
CA TRP A 120 -6.87 -23.58 -19.28
C TRP A 120 -7.49 -22.35 -19.90
N LEU A 121 -8.54 -21.81 -19.30
CA LEU A 121 -9.21 -20.60 -19.79
C LEU A 121 -8.25 -19.40 -19.87
N LEU A 122 -7.36 -19.26 -18.88
CA LEU A 122 -6.34 -18.21 -18.87
C LEU A 122 -5.20 -18.46 -19.87
N ALA A 123 -4.84 -19.74 -20.09
CA ALA A 123 -3.84 -20.14 -21.06
C ALA A 123 -4.38 -20.08 -22.50
N GLU A 124 -5.69 -20.21 -22.67
CA GLU A 124 -6.39 -20.39 -23.93
C GLU A 124 -6.11 -19.29 -24.96
N PRO A 125 -6.07 -17.98 -24.63
CA PRO A 125 -5.75 -16.95 -25.62
C PRO A 125 -4.38 -17.18 -26.28
N GLY A 126 -3.36 -17.51 -25.48
CA GLY A 126 -2.02 -17.80 -26.00
C GLY A 126 -1.95 -19.14 -26.74
N VAL A 127 -2.65 -20.17 -26.27
CA VAL A 127 -2.66 -21.50 -26.94
C VAL A 127 -3.47 -21.46 -28.24
N ARG A 128 -4.62 -20.77 -28.28
CA ARG A 128 -5.46 -20.61 -29.47
C ARG A 128 -4.74 -19.80 -30.54
N ASP A 129 -4.08 -18.70 -30.17
CA ASP A 129 -3.27 -17.92 -31.13
C ASP A 129 -2.17 -18.78 -31.76
N ILE A 130 -1.60 -19.72 -31.01
CA ILE A 130 -0.57 -20.63 -31.49
C ILE A 130 -1.16 -21.76 -32.38
N THR A 131 -2.40 -22.21 -32.14
CA THR A 131 -2.97 -23.43 -32.78
C THR A 131 -3.87 -23.14 -33.97
N VAL A 132 -4.43 -21.94 -34.07
CA VAL A 132 -5.14 -21.45 -35.27
C VAL A 132 -4.16 -21.29 -36.46
N SER A 133 -2.85 -21.46 -36.24
CA SER A 133 -1.75 -21.33 -37.20
C SER A 133 -1.45 -22.55 -38.10
N ASN A 134 -2.14 -23.70 -38.01
CA ASN A 134 -1.68 -24.96 -38.65
C ASN A 134 -2.56 -25.53 -39.79
N GLY A 135 -3.50 -24.75 -40.33
CA GLY A 135 -4.37 -25.17 -41.43
C GLY A 135 -3.73 -25.06 -42.83
N ASN A 136 -2.75 -25.91 -43.15
CA ASN A 136 -2.19 -26.23 -44.50
C ASN A 136 -1.00 -25.44 -45.09
N GLY A 137 -0.24 -24.68 -44.31
CA GLY A 137 1.04 -24.13 -44.79
C GLY A 137 2.04 -24.10 -43.64
N GLY A 138 2.94 -25.08 -43.58
CA GLY A 138 3.91 -25.18 -42.49
C GLY A 138 4.86 -23.98 -42.43
N LEU A 139 5.53 -23.79 -41.28
CA LEU A 139 6.56 -22.77 -40.99
C LEU A 139 7.57 -22.53 -42.14
N MET A 140 7.81 -23.53 -43.00
CA MET A 140 8.66 -23.40 -44.18
C MET A 140 8.09 -22.46 -45.26
N ASP A 141 6.77 -22.35 -45.44
CA ASP A 141 6.16 -21.40 -46.39
C ASP A 141 6.36 -19.94 -45.96
N LEU A 142 6.48 -19.70 -44.65
CA LEU A 142 6.82 -18.40 -44.08
C LEU A 142 8.30 -18.01 -44.34
N LEU A 143 9.19 -19.01 -44.44
CA LEU A 143 10.61 -18.80 -44.76
C LEU A 143 10.87 -18.80 -46.28
N SER A 144 9.95 -19.33 -47.11
CA SER A 144 10.12 -19.42 -48.57
C SER A 144 9.24 -18.47 -49.40
N GLY A 145 8.21 -17.82 -48.85
CA GLY A 145 7.29 -16.95 -49.60
C GLY A 145 7.50 -15.43 -49.39
N PRO A 146 7.26 -14.57 -50.41
CA PRO A 146 7.28 -13.11 -50.26
C PRO A 146 6.12 -12.65 -49.38
N ILE A 147 6.47 -12.07 -48.22
CA ILE A 147 5.53 -11.69 -47.16
C ILE A 147 4.63 -10.54 -47.62
N THR A 148 3.33 -10.79 -47.81
CA THR A 148 2.31 -9.74 -47.97
C THR A 148 1.37 -9.71 -46.77
N LEU A 149 1.29 -8.56 -46.09
CA LEU A 149 0.49 -8.33 -44.87
C LEU A 149 -1.02 -8.66 -44.98
N GLY A 150 -1.56 -8.76 -46.19
CA GLY A 150 -2.99 -9.02 -46.44
C GLY A 150 -3.42 -10.49 -46.38
N SER A 151 -2.51 -11.45 -46.61
CA SER A 151 -2.82 -12.89 -46.50
C SER A 151 -2.73 -13.41 -45.06
N ILE A 152 -2.21 -12.59 -44.15
CA ILE A 152 -2.08 -12.89 -42.72
C ILE A 152 -3.45 -12.90 -42.02
N PHE A 153 -4.47 -12.19 -42.53
CA PHE A 153 -5.72 -11.95 -41.79
C PHE A 153 -6.94 -12.83 -42.15
N ASN A 154 -6.95 -13.54 -43.29
CA ASN A 154 -8.15 -14.26 -43.79
C ASN A 154 -8.14 -15.78 -43.53
N TRP A 155 -7.25 -16.29 -42.69
CA TRP A 155 -6.93 -17.73 -42.57
C TRP A 155 -7.40 -18.40 -41.26
N PHE A 156 -8.21 -17.72 -40.43
CA PHE A 156 -8.26 -17.94 -38.97
C PHE A 156 -9.42 -18.79 -38.37
N SER A 157 -10.04 -19.79 -39.03
CA SER A 157 -11.36 -20.29 -38.56
C SER A 157 -11.64 -21.81 -38.38
N GLY A 158 -10.73 -22.70 -37.95
CA GLY A 158 -11.24 -24.05 -37.63
C GLY A 158 -10.34 -25.17 -37.07
N TYR A 159 -10.00 -25.14 -35.77
CA TYR A 159 -9.63 -26.35 -35.02
C TYR A 159 -10.19 -26.30 -33.59
N GLN A 160 -10.75 -27.42 -33.10
CA GLN A 160 -11.24 -27.59 -31.73
C GLN A 160 -10.31 -28.52 -30.95
N PHE A 161 -9.87 -28.08 -29.76
CA PHE A 161 -9.11 -28.88 -28.81
C PHE A 161 -10.04 -29.83 -28.04
N GLN A 162 -9.75 -31.13 -28.08
CA GLN A 162 -10.28 -32.12 -27.13
C GLN A 162 -9.17 -32.38 -26.10
N GLY A 163 -9.49 -32.39 -24.81
CA GLY A 163 -8.53 -32.24 -23.69
C GLY A 163 -7.56 -33.40 -23.44
N GLU A 164 -6.81 -33.80 -24.46
CA GLU A 164 -5.69 -34.73 -24.36
C GLU A 164 -4.41 -33.95 -24.01
N GLY A 165 -3.65 -34.43 -23.01
CA GLY A 165 -2.41 -33.80 -22.57
C GLY A 165 -1.39 -33.64 -23.71
N VAL A 166 -0.45 -32.72 -23.54
CA VAL A 166 0.56 -32.37 -24.56
C VAL A 166 1.85 -33.13 -24.36
N THR A 167 2.47 -33.59 -25.46
CA THR A 167 3.76 -34.30 -25.39
C THR A 167 4.93 -33.31 -25.28
N VAL A 168 5.73 -33.45 -24.21
CA VAL A 168 6.89 -32.61 -23.93
C VAL A 168 8.10 -33.53 -23.69
N PRO A 169 9.32 -33.12 -24.05
CA PRO A 169 10.54 -33.84 -23.69
C PRO A 169 10.64 -34.24 -22.22
N TRP A 170 10.87 -35.53 -21.97
CA TRP A 170 10.96 -36.15 -20.65
C TRP A 170 12.01 -35.48 -19.77
N PHE A 171 13.18 -35.16 -20.32
CA PHE A 171 14.24 -34.50 -19.54
C PHE A 171 13.80 -33.15 -19.00
N PHE A 172 13.08 -32.36 -19.82
CA PHE A 172 12.56 -31.07 -19.40
C PHE A 172 11.45 -31.23 -18.35
N ALA A 173 10.49 -32.12 -18.59
CA ALA A 173 9.42 -32.41 -17.63
C ALA A 173 9.97 -32.93 -16.29
N TYR A 174 10.97 -33.81 -16.33
CA TYR A 174 11.68 -34.31 -15.16
C TYR A 174 12.38 -33.19 -14.39
N MET A 175 13.11 -32.32 -15.09
CA MET A 175 13.80 -31.19 -14.44
C MET A 175 12.81 -30.19 -13.84
N ASP A 176 11.71 -29.87 -14.53
CA ASP A 176 10.68 -28.98 -14.00
C ASP A 176 10.00 -29.59 -12.77
N SER A 177 9.64 -30.88 -12.82
CA SER A 177 9.09 -31.63 -11.68
C SER A 177 10.07 -31.68 -10.51
N LEU A 178 11.34 -32.05 -10.74
CA LEU A 178 12.35 -32.12 -9.69
C LEU A 178 12.53 -30.76 -8.98
N ILE A 179 12.63 -29.68 -9.77
CA ILE A 179 12.80 -28.33 -9.21
C ILE A 179 11.54 -27.88 -8.50
N SER A 180 10.35 -28.13 -9.07
CA SER A 180 9.07 -27.75 -8.48
C SER A 180 8.79 -28.52 -7.19
N ASP A 181 9.03 -29.83 -7.15
CA ASP A 181 8.92 -30.68 -5.95
C ASP A 181 9.88 -30.22 -4.86
N THR A 182 11.14 -29.94 -5.22
CA THR A 182 12.14 -29.43 -4.28
C THR A 182 11.71 -28.07 -3.72
N THR A 183 11.21 -27.19 -4.58
CA THR A 183 10.73 -25.86 -4.19
C THR A 183 9.51 -25.99 -3.28
N GLN A 184 8.56 -26.86 -3.60
CA GLN A 184 7.37 -27.12 -2.79
C GLN A 184 7.73 -27.72 -1.43
N GLN A 185 8.69 -28.66 -1.37
CA GLN A 185 9.19 -29.20 -0.11
C GLN A 185 9.91 -28.15 0.74
N LEU A 186 10.68 -27.25 0.12
CA LEU A 186 11.29 -26.14 0.84
C LEU A 186 10.23 -25.15 1.33
N VAL A 187 9.23 -24.83 0.51
CA VAL A 187 8.10 -23.97 0.89
C VAL A 187 7.28 -24.61 2.01
N SER A 188 7.08 -25.94 2.02
CA SER A 188 6.38 -26.62 3.10
C SER A 188 7.22 -26.71 4.38
N TRP A 189 8.54 -26.82 4.25
CA TRP A 189 9.46 -26.84 5.38
C TRP A 189 9.63 -25.47 6.04
N PHE A 190 9.73 -24.40 5.26
CA PHE A 190 9.82 -23.01 5.75
C PHE A 190 8.46 -22.38 6.02
N GLY A 191 7.41 -22.84 5.35
CA GLY A 191 6.05 -22.41 5.57
C GLY A 191 5.54 -22.93 6.91
N PHE A 192 4.90 -22.07 7.68
CA PHE A 192 4.21 -22.41 8.94
C PHE A 192 2.99 -23.34 8.72
N HIS A 193 3.01 -24.28 7.77
CA HIS A 193 1.94 -25.26 7.54
C HIS A 193 2.17 -26.60 8.26
N SER A 194 3.27 -26.74 9.02
CA SER A 194 3.50 -27.91 9.85
C SER A 194 2.67 -27.86 11.14
N GLY A 195 1.49 -28.48 11.11
CA GLY A 195 0.89 -29.14 12.26
C GLY A 195 -0.23 -28.37 12.96
N THR A 196 -1.39 -29.03 12.99
CA THR A 196 -2.57 -29.04 13.88
C THR A 196 -2.62 -28.25 15.22
N ASN A 197 -1.64 -27.43 15.59
CA ASN A 197 -1.64 -26.67 16.85
C ASN A 197 -0.94 -25.31 16.73
N GLN A 198 -1.20 -24.53 15.67
CA GLN A 198 -0.82 -23.12 15.68
C GLN A 198 -1.88 -22.29 16.42
N ASN A 199 -1.65 -22.12 17.71
CA ASN A 199 -2.39 -21.25 18.64
C ASN A 199 -2.44 -19.76 18.24
N VAL A 200 -1.94 -19.37 17.06
CA VAL A 200 -2.07 -18.02 16.52
C VAL A 200 -3.43 -17.84 15.82
N VAL A 201 -4.07 -18.93 15.34
CA VAL A 201 -5.40 -18.91 14.71
C VAL A 201 -6.29 -20.02 15.30
N ASN A 202 -6.24 -20.24 16.61
CA ASN A 202 -7.23 -21.09 17.30
C ASN A 202 -8.52 -20.30 17.61
N GLY A 203 -9.05 -19.62 16.58
CA GLY A 203 -10.40 -19.08 16.58
C GLY A 203 -11.35 -20.15 16.06
N SER A 204 -11.82 -21.03 16.93
CA SER A 204 -12.61 -22.23 16.60
C SER A 204 -14.04 -21.97 16.11
N ASN A 205 -14.32 -20.83 15.45
CA ASN A 205 -15.66 -20.53 14.96
C ASN A 205 -15.59 -20.26 13.45
N SER A 206 -16.32 -21.10 12.72
CA SER A 206 -16.49 -21.27 11.28
C SER A 206 -17.06 -20.06 10.51
N SER A 207 -16.62 -18.84 10.82
CA SER A 207 -16.94 -17.67 10.00
C SER A 207 -15.75 -17.39 9.09
N GLY A 208 -15.72 -18.13 7.97
CA GLY A 208 -14.86 -17.99 6.78
C GLY A 208 -13.60 -17.14 6.90
N ASP A 209 -12.45 -17.80 6.74
CA ASP A 209 -11.12 -17.21 6.59
C ASP A 209 -10.98 -16.35 5.30
N TYR A 210 -11.73 -15.25 5.17
CA TYR A 210 -11.68 -14.32 4.04
C TYR A 210 -10.47 -13.36 4.09
N TRP A 211 -9.56 -13.54 5.06
CA TRP A 211 -8.45 -12.63 5.33
C TRP A 211 -7.46 -12.51 4.16
N TYR A 212 -7.33 -13.55 3.33
CA TYR A 212 -6.37 -13.58 2.23
C TYR A 212 -6.85 -12.85 0.97
N LEU A 213 -8.12 -13.01 0.59
CA LEU A 213 -8.76 -12.29 -0.51
C LEU A 213 -8.70 -10.78 -0.25
N LEU A 214 -8.84 -10.37 1.00
CA LEU A 214 -8.77 -8.98 1.41
C LEU A 214 -7.34 -8.47 1.61
N SER A 215 -6.28 -9.29 1.68
CA SER A 215 -4.90 -8.76 1.78
C SER A 215 -4.49 -7.91 0.56
N SER A 216 -5.03 -8.24 -0.62
CA SER A 216 -4.80 -7.50 -1.86
C SER A 216 -5.63 -6.20 -1.92
N LEU A 217 -6.91 -6.27 -1.54
CA LEU A 217 -7.87 -5.15 -1.53
C LEU A 217 -7.71 -4.21 -0.31
N LYS A 218 -7.17 -4.71 0.80
CA LYS A 218 -6.98 -3.99 2.07
C LYS A 218 -6.11 -2.77 1.89
N TRP A 219 -5.10 -2.86 1.03
CA TRP A 219 -4.26 -1.72 0.70
C TRP A 219 -5.02 -0.64 -0.03
N GLU A 220 -5.78 -1.00 -1.05
CA GLU A 220 -6.61 -0.05 -1.80
C GLU A 220 -7.67 0.58 -0.88
N ILE A 221 -8.31 -0.20 -0.01
CA ILE A 221 -9.26 0.30 0.98
C ILE A 221 -8.58 1.26 1.95
N MET A 222 -7.41 0.89 2.49
CA MET A 222 -6.68 1.71 3.44
C MET A 222 -6.11 2.98 2.79
N GLU A 223 -5.66 2.90 1.54
CA GLU A 223 -5.26 4.04 0.73
C GLU A 223 -6.43 4.97 0.49
N ASN A 224 -7.59 4.46 0.07
CA ASN A 224 -8.81 5.25 -0.11
C ASN A 224 -9.27 5.93 1.19
N ILE A 225 -9.14 5.26 2.34
CA ILE A 225 -9.46 5.85 3.64
C ILE A 225 -8.43 6.92 4.03
N THR A 226 -7.14 6.63 3.93
CA THR A 226 -6.06 7.54 4.33
C THR A 226 -5.90 8.74 3.39
N SER A 227 -6.25 8.58 2.12
CA SER A 227 -6.26 9.63 1.08
C SER A 227 -7.62 10.33 0.94
N ALA A 228 -8.60 10.00 1.78
CA ALA A 228 -9.92 10.62 1.76
C ALA A 228 -9.79 12.15 1.83
N THR A 229 -10.38 12.84 0.86
CA THR A 229 -10.49 14.31 0.81
C THR A 229 -11.93 14.69 0.51
N LEU A 230 -12.32 15.93 0.82
CA LEU A 230 -13.62 16.45 0.44
C LEU A 230 -13.77 16.42 -1.08
N SER A 231 -14.79 15.70 -1.56
CA SER A 231 -15.15 15.71 -2.98
C SER A 231 -15.85 17.02 -3.36
N ASN A 232 -16.61 17.61 -2.43
CA ASN A 232 -17.30 18.87 -2.64
C ASN A 232 -16.38 20.10 -2.39
N PRO A 233 -16.08 20.91 -3.43
CA PRO A 233 -15.23 22.09 -3.29
C PRO A 233 -15.87 23.22 -2.47
N ASP A 234 -17.20 23.34 -2.46
CA ASP A 234 -17.91 24.36 -1.68
C ASP A 234 -17.85 24.06 -0.18
N LEU A 235 -17.95 22.78 0.22
CA LEU A 235 -17.77 22.37 1.62
C LEU A 235 -16.32 22.60 2.09
N ARG A 236 -15.34 22.32 1.23
CA ARG A 236 -13.92 22.62 1.50
C ARG A 236 -13.71 24.12 1.69
N ASP A 237 -14.24 24.95 0.80
CA ASP A 237 -14.10 26.40 0.90
C ASP A 237 -14.86 26.97 2.10
N ALA A 238 -16.03 26.43 2.43
CA ALA A 238 -16.77 26.77 3.64
C ALA A 238 -15.98 26.43 4.90
N PHE A 239 -15.27 25.30 4.93
CA PHE A 239 -14.38 24.92 6.03
C PHE A 239 -13.17 25.86 6.16
N VAL A 240 -12.49 26.14 5.05
CA VAL A 240 -11.37 27.09 5.03
C VAL A 240 -11.81 28.49 5.46
N THR A 241 -12.99 28.92 5.00
CA THR A 241 -13.57 30.22 5.36
C THR A 241 -13.96 30.27 6.84
N PHE A 242 -14.54 29.20 7.38
CA PHE A 242 -14.85 29.11 8.81
C PHE A 242 -13.57 29.23 9.64
N LEU A 243 -12.53 28.49 9.27
CA LEU A 243 -11.23 28.58 9.91
C LEU A 243 -10.66 30.01 9.82
N ALA A 244 -10.77 30.68 8.67
CA ALA A 244 -10.28 32.04 8.44
C ALA A 244 -11.13 33.15 9.07
N SER A 245 -12.36 32.83 9.49
CA SER A 245 -13.31 33.78 10.06
C SER A 245 -13.07 34.04 11.55
N GLU A 246 -13.79 35.01 12.11
CA GLU A 246 -13.84 35.29 13.54
C GLU A 246 -14.23 34.05 14.38
N CYS A 247 -15.02 33.13 13.80
CA CYS A 247 -15.37 31.87 14.44
C CYS A 247 -14.17 30.92 14.59
N GLY A 248 -13.29 30.86 13.58
CA GLY A 248 -12.07 30.07 13.64
C GLY A 248 -11.06 30.64 14.63
N ASP A 249 -10.97 31.96 14.72
CA ASP A 249 -10.18 32.65 15.76
C ASP A 249 -10.70 32.35 17.16
N GLU A 250 -12.02 32.36 17.35
CA GLU A 250 -12.64 32.05 18.64
C GLU A 250 -12.47 30.57 19.02
N LEU A 251 -12.64 29.65 18.06
CA LEU A 251 -12.34 28.23 18.26
C LEU A 251 -10.86 28.05 18.67
N LYS A 252 -9.94 28.71 17.97
CA LYS A 252 -8.51 28.66 18.24
C LYS A 252 -8.14 29.20 19.62
N LYS A 253 -8.83 30.22 20.15
CA LYS A 253 -8.60 30.71 21.51
C LYS A 253 -8.90 29.66 22.57
N ASN A 254 -9.84 28.75 22.30
CA ASN A 254 -10.22 27.67 23.21
C ASN A 254 -9.32 26.43 23.11
N ILE A 255 -8.57 26.28 22.02
CA ILE A 255 -7.58 25.21 21.85
C ILE A 255 -6.33 25.53 22.69
N ASP A 256 -5.89 24.57 23.49
CA ASP A 256 -4.61 24.60 24.18
C ASP A 256 -3.52 24.17 23.19
N SER A 257 -2.69 25.11 22.75
CA SER A 257 -1.60 24.83 21.80
C SER A 257 -0.59 23.81 22.34
N GLY A 258 -0.39 23.74 23.66
CA GLY A 258 0.50 22.75 24.27
C GLY A 258 -0.08 21.35 24.21
N ARG A 259 -1.39 21.20 24.49
CA ARG A 259 -2.10 19.92 24.35
C ARG A 259 -2.25 19.50 22.90
N TYR A 260 -2.57 20.44 22.02
CA TYR A 260 -2.63 20.16 20.58
C TYR A 260 -1.25 19.72 20.06
N ALA A 261 -0.18 20.42 20.44
CA ALA A 261 1.18 20.03 20.06
C ALA A 261 1.59 18.70 20.68
N SER A 262 1.18 18.37 21.92
CA SER A 262 1.48 17.06 22.51
C SER A 262 0.72 15.97 21.78
N VAL A 263 -0.58 16.12 21.54
CA VAL A 263 -1.40 15.20 20.74
C VAL A 263 -0.77 14.92 19.37
N MET A 264 -0.29 15.95 18.68
CA MET A 264 0.34 15.82 17.36
C MET A 264 1.76 15.21 17.41
N ASN A 265 2.45 15.30 18.55
CA ASN A 265 3.84 14.80 18.70
C ASN A 265 3.95 13.49 19.48
N VAL A 266 2.88 13.04 20.16
CA VAL A 266 2.87 11.78 20.91
C VAL A 266 2.96 10.66 19.89
N GLY A 267 4.19 10.18 19.66
CA GLY A 267 4.53 9.06 18.78
C GLY A 267 4.04 7.71 19.30
N GLY A 268 2.77 7.63 19.68
CA GLY A 268 2.06 6.39 19.98
C GLY A 268 1.89 6.01 21.45
N SER A 269 2.63 6.60 22.41
CA SER A 269 2.42 6.27 23.82
C SER A 269 1.30 7.12 24.44
N ARG A 270 0.12 6.51 24.58
CA ARG A 270 -1.09 7.18 25.07
C ARG A 270 -1.00 7.66 26.51
N GLU A 271 -0.10 7.13 27.34
CA GLU A 271 0.03 7.54 28.75
C GLU A 271 0.24 9.04 28.95
N SER A 272 0.65 9.77 27.90
CA SER A 272 0.88 11.22 27.94
C SER A 272 -0.05 12.06 27.06
N ALA A 273 -0.93 11.45 26.26
CA ALA A 273 -1.83 12.20 25.39
C ALA A 273 -3.03 12.74 26.19
N PRO A 274 -3.28 14.06 26.19
CA PRO A 274 -4.45 14.62 26.85
C PRO A 274 -5.74 14.14 26.16
N ASP A 275 -6.79 13.87 26.94
CA ASP A 275 -8.08 13.41 26.41
C ASP A 275 -8.80 14.48 25.57
N THR A 276 -8.39 15.75 25.69
CA THR A 276 -8.95 16.89 24.97
C THR A 276 -7.86 17.89 24.56
N ILE A 277 -8.02 18.48 23.37
CA ILE A 277 -7.18 19.60 22.90
C ILE A 277 -7.63 20.94 23.44
N PHE A 278 -8.81 21.02 24.09
CA PHE A 278 -9.32 22.27 24.66
C PHE A 278 -8.69 22.56 26.03
N LYS A 279 -8.66 23.85 26.38
CA LYS A 279 -8.19 24.31 27.70
C LYS A 279 -9.12 23.77 28.80
N GLU A 280 -8.53 23.31 29.90
CA GLU A 280 -9.25 22.75 31.06
C GLU A 280 -10.32 23.69 31.64
N ALA A 281 -10.02 24.99 31.70
CA ALA A 281 -10.93 26.00 32.23
C ALA A 281 -12.19 26.21 31.36
N SER A 282 -12.11 25.90 30.07
CA SER A 282 -13.25 25.98 29.15
C SER A 282 -14.04 24.67 29.12
N GLY A 283 -13.37 23.51 29.00
CA GLY A 283 -14.05 22.27 28.64
C GLY A 283 -14.94 22.43 27.39
N VAL A 284 -15.80 21.45 27.12
CA VAL A 284 -16.75 21.51 25.99
C VAL A 284 -17.75 22.67 26.17
N GLY A 285 -18.26 22.87 27.39
CA GLY A 285 -19.26 23.90 27.69
C GLY A 285 -18.74 25.34 27.57
N GLY A 286 -17.45 25.58 27.82
CA GLY A 286 -16.84 26.89 27.65
C GLY A 286 -16.64 27.23 26.17
N VAL A 287 -16.20 26.25 25.37
CA VAL A 287 -16.12 26.40 23.90
C VAL A 287 -17.51 26.70 23.33
N LEU A 288 -18.53 25.97 23.81
CA LEU A 288 -19.92 26.18 23.42
C LEU A 288 -20.38 27.63 23.68
N LYS A 289 -20.18 28.13 24.91
CA LYS A 289 -20.56 29.49 25.28
C LYS A 289 -19.83 30.55 24.46
N SER A 290 -18.55 30.31 24.19
CA SER A 290 -17.69 31.18 23.40
C SER A 290 -18.12 31.24 21.92
N LEU A 291 -18.44 30.09 21.31
CA LEU A 291 -18.94 30.01 19.93
C LEU A 291 -20.39 30.51 19.79
N ASN A 292 -21.27 30.27 20.76
CA ASN A 292 -22.66 30.76 20.72
C ASN A 292 -22.75 32.28 20.84
N GLY A 293 -21.77 32.93 21.48
CA GLY A 293 -21.70 34.38 21.62
C GLY A 293 -21.17 35.12 20.38
N GLN A 294 -20.72 34.40 19.36
CA GLN A 294 -20.13 34.97 18.15
C GLN A 294 -20.96 34.58 16.92
N SER A 295 -21.03 35.49 15.96
CA SER A 295 -21.74 35.28 14.71
C SER A 295 -20.93 35.83 13.56
N THR A 296 -20.95 35.14 12.42
CA THR A 296 -20.21 35.56 11.23
C THR A 296 -21.13 35.62 10.01
N VAL A 297 -20.71 36.37 8.98
CA VAL A 297 -21.40 36.40 7.70
C VAL A 297 -21.22 35.05 7.01
N ILE A 298 -22.32 34.46 6.57
CA ILE A 298 -22.31 33.18 5.87
C ILE A 298 -21.54 33.33 4.56
N SER A 299 -20.58 32.43 4.32
CA SER A 299 -19.86 32.38 3.05
C SER A 299 -20.78 31.93 1.90
N ASP A 300 -20.58 32.50 0.70
CA ASP A 300 -21.33 32.10 -0.49
C ASP A 300 -21.19 30.60 -0.78
N SER A 301 -20.02 30.03 -0.48
CA SER A 301 -19.75 28.60 -0.62
C SER A 301 -20.61 27.75 0.32
N LEU A 302 -20.80 28.17 1.58
CA LEU A 302 -21.73 27.48 2.47
C LEU A 302 -23.17 27.58 1.98
N ARG A 303 -23.60 28.76 1.46
CA ARG A 303 -24.93 28.91 0.86
C ARG A 303 -25.12 27.98 -0.33
N ARG A 304 -24.14 27.90 -1.23
CA ARG A 304 -24.17 27.00 -2.39
C ARG A 304 -24.23 25.54 -1.96
N PHE A 305 -23.44 25.14 -0.96
CA PHE A 305 -23.46 23.78 -0.43
C PHE A 305 -24.84 23.40 0.12
N VAL A 306 -25.45 24.26 0.95
CA VAL A 306 -26.78 24.04 1.52
C VAL A 306 -27.86 23.97 0.42
N LYS A 307 -27.82 24.90 -0.56
CA LYS A 307 -28.78 24.94 -1.68
C LYS A 307 -28.61 23.78 -2.67
N ALA A 308 -27.38 23.32 -2.89
CA ALA A 308 -27.13 22.14 -3.73
C ALA A 308 -27.77 20.89 -3.13
N GLY A 309 -27.77 20.77 -1.79
CA GLY A 309 -28.49 19.72 -1.08
C GLY A 309 -30.01 19.76 -1.34
N GLU A 310 -30.58 20.96 -1.48
CA GLU A 310 -32.00 21.18 -1.75
C GLU A 310 -32.40 20.73 -3.16
N GLN A 311 -31.64 21.12 -4.18
CA GLN A 311 -31.96 20.78 -5.57
C GLN A 311 -31.90 19.27 -5.86
N GLN A 312 -31.07 18.51 -5.13
CA GLN A 312 -31.02 17.05 -5.27
C GLN A 312 -32.27 16.32 -4.75
N THR A 313 -33.09 16.94 -3.90
CA THR A 313 -34.26 16.29 -3.31
C THR A 313 -35.44 16.10 -4.28
N GLN A 314 -35.47 16.85 -5.39
CA GLN A 314 -36.63 16.83 -6.30
C GLN A 314 -36.63 15.66 -7.32
N GLY A 315 -35.62 14.77 -7.30
CA GLY A 315 -35.40 13.79 -8.36
C GLY A 315 -35.22 12.32 -7.96
N PHE A 316 -34.38 11.97 -6.97
CA PHE A 316 -33.98 10.57 -6.77
C PHE A 316 -33.46 10.21 -5.37
N SER A 317 -33.72 8.94 -5.05
CA SER A 317 -33.00 7.92 -4.23
C SER A 317 -32.21 8.34 -2.98
N GLU A 318 -32.45 7.59 -1.90
CA GLU A 318 -31.61 7.36 -0.72
C GLU A 318 -30.16 7.90 -0.87
N GLY A 319 -29.84 9.03 -0.22
CA GLY A 319 -28.46 9.53 -0.13
C GLY A 319 -28.23 11.05 -0.17
N SER A 320 -29.27 11.90 -0.33
CA SER A 320 -29.07 13.35 -0.37
C SER A 320 -28.59 13.93 0.97
N PHE A 321 -27.79 15.01 0.93
CA PHE A 321 -27.28 15.69 2.14
C PHE A 321 -28.41 16.16 3.06
N LEU A 322 -29.52 16.65 2.51
CA LEU A 322 -30.67 17.08 3.32
C LEU A 322 -31.42 15.90 3.96
N GLN A 323 -31.50 14.75 3.28
CA GLN A 323 -32.02 13.53 3.90
C GLN A 323 -31.11 13.04 5.03
N PHE A 324 -29.78 13.19 4.88
CA PHE A 324 -28.82 12.90 5.95
C PHE A 324 -28.95 13.86 7.14
N MET A 325 -29.18 15.14 6.88
CA MET A 325 -29.51 16.14 7.91
C MET A 325 -30.90 15.91 8.53
N GLY A 326 -31.74 15.12 7.86
CA GLY A 326 -33.07 14.73 8.32
C GLY A 326 -34.20 15.65 7.87
N GLU A 327 -33.94 16.71 7.10
CA GLU A 327 -34.98 17.65 6.64
C GLU A 327 -36.00 17.02 5.66
N GLY A 328 -35.77 15.78 5.22
CA GLY A 328 -36.69 15.02 4.37
C GLY A 328 -37.89 14.41 5.08
N ALA A 329 -38.02 14.52 6.41
CA ALA A 329 -39.28 14.23 7.08
C ALA A 329 -40.22 15.41 6.82
N THR A 330 -40.78 15.48 5.61
CA THR A 330 -41.93 16.32 5.31
C THR A 330 -42.92 16.12 6.45
N SER A 331 -43.06 17.17 7.27
CA SER A 331 -44.18 17.38 8.16
C SER A 331 -45.43 17.11 7.33
N THR A 332 -45.95 15.88 7.40
CA THR A 332 -47.25 15.56 6.84
C THR A 332 -48.23 16.35 7.69
N ASN A 333 -48.57 17.54 7.20
CA ASN A 333 -49.60 18.46 7.70
C ASN A 333 -50.64 17.76 8.58
N THR A 334 -50.36 17.65 9.88
CA THR A 334 -51.35 17.29 10.90
C THR A 334 -51.70 18.56 11.67
N GLY A 335 -52.29 19.53 10.96
CA GLY A 335 -53.33 20.47 11.41
C GLY A 335 -53.22 21.23 12.74
N GLY A 336 -52.13 21.19 13.49
CA GLY A 336 -51.99 21.85 14.78
C GLY A 336 -50.96 22.97 14.72
N GLY A 337 -51.36 24.19 15.08
CA GLY A 337 -50.54 25.42 15.04
C GLY A 337 -49.32 25.44 15.95
N GLY A 338 -48.35 24.57 15.69
CA GLY A 338 -46.99 24.63 16.22
C GLY A 338 -46.14 25.56 15.39
N THR A 339 -45.31 26.36 16.06
CA THR A 339 -44.26 27.19 15.46
C THR A 339 -43.46 26.39 14.43
N GLU A 340 -43.57 26.77 13.16
CA GLU A 340 -42.76 26.22 12.07
C GLU A 340 -41.28 26.37 12.46
N ALA A 341 -40.60 25.25 12.63
CA ALA A 341 -39.15 25.26 12.72
C ALA A 341 -38.65 25.80 11.38
N LYS A 342 -38.20 27.06 11.35
CA LYS A 342 -37.54 27.64 10.19
C LYS A 342 -36.47 26.66 9.73
N SER A 343 -36.56 26.23 8.48
CA SER A 343 -35.61 25.28 7.92
C SER A 343 -34.20 25.86 8.06
N LEU A 344 -33.20 24.99 8.11
CA LEU A 344 -31.81 25.45 8.17
C LEU A 344 -31.49 26.34 6.96
N VAL A 345 -32.15 26.07 5.83
CA VAL A 345 -32.13 26.90 4.61
C VAL A 345 -32.68 28.30 4.88
N ASP A 346 -33.81 28.43 5.59
CA ASP A 346 -34.39 29.73 5.96
C ASP A 346 -33.50 30.53 6.93
N GLN A 347 -32.76 29.84 7.81
CA GLN A 347 -31.76 30.50 8.65
C GLN A 347 -30.57 31.00 7.83
N VAL A 348 -30.18 30.25 6.80
CA VAL A 348 -29.10 30.62 5.88
C VAL A 348 -29.51 31.76 4.93
N ASP A 349 -30.78 31.78 4.51
CA ASP A 349 -31.34 32.78 3.60
C ASP A 349 -31.96 33.99 4.31
N GLY A 350 -31.99 34.01 5.65
CA GLY A 350 -32.49 35.13 6.45
C GLY A 350 -31.80 36.47 6.11
N GLU A 351 -32.56 37.57 6.26
CA GLU A 351 -32.26 38.92 5.74
C GLU A 351 -30.89 39.52 6.10
N ASN A 352 -30.22 39.01 7.14
CA ASN A 352 -28.91 39.53 7.56
C ASN A 352 -27.73 38.66 7.09
N GLY A 353 -27.97 37.43 6.61
CA GLY A 353 -26.90 36.51 6.20
C GLY A 353 -25.89 36.19 7.31
N VAL A 354 -26.30 36.27 8.57
CA VAL A 354 -25.46 36.03 9.75
C VAL A 354 -25.80 34.67 10.33
N ILE A 355 -24.79 33.84 10.59
CA ILE A 355 -24.91 32.52 11.25
C ILE A 355 -24.10 32.51 12.54
N SER A 356 -24.61 31.85 13.59
CA SER A 356 -23.82 31.62 14.81
C SER A 356 -22.62 30.72 14.49
N CYS A 357 -21.49 30.96 15.16
CA CYS A 357 -20.28 30.16 14.91
C CYS A 357 -20.50 28.67 15.22
N MET A 358 -21.35 28.36 16.20
CA MET A 358 -21.72 26.99 16.54
C MET A 358 -22.56 26.32 15.43
N ASN A 359 -23.53 27.03 14.84
CA ASN A 359 -24.34 26.50 13.74
C ASN A 359 -23.48 26.31 12.47
N TYR A 360 -22.54 27.22 12.21
CA TYR A 360 -21.58 27.06 11.12
C TYR A 360 -20.68 25.83 11.35
N LEU A 361 -20.09 25.68 12.54
CA LEU A 361 -19.28 24.50 12.86
C LEU A 361 -20.09 23.20 12.74
N SER A 362 -21.33 23.19 13.24
CA SER A 362 -22.26 22.05 13.12
C SER A 362 -22.49 21.66 11.65
N LEU A 363 -22.77 22.64 10.79
CA LEU A 363 -22.96 22.44 9.36
C LEU A 363 -21.73 21.80 8.69
N ILE A 364 -20.54 22.32 9.00
CA ILE A 364 -19.28 21.78 8.49
C ILE A 364 -19.10 20.34 8.96
N VAL A 365 -19.18 20.08 10.27
CA VAL A 365 -18.95 18.73 10.82
C VAL A 365 -19.92 17.72 10.21
N ASN A 366 -21.18 18.10 10.01
CA ASN A 366 -22.16 17.22 9.36
C ASN A 366 -21.87 17.02 7.86
N GLY A 367 -21.40 18.06 7.15
CA GLY A 367 -20.89 17.92 5.79
C GLY A 367 -19.75 16.90 5.69
N PHE A 368 -18.79 16.96 6.60
CA PHE A 368 -17.68 15.99 6.67
C PHE A 368 -18.17 14.56 6.95
N ARG A 369 -19.16 14.39 7.83
CA ARG A 369 -19.77 13.08 8.11
C ARG A 369 -20.50 12.52 6.89
N TRP A 370 -21.22 13.37 6.16
CA TRP A 370 -21.91 12.97 4.94
C TRP A 370 -20.93 12.52 3.85
N GLU A 371 -19.85 13.28 3.62
CA GLU A 371 -18.77 12.88 2.70
C GLU A 371 -18.10 11.57 3.14
N ALA A 372 -17.83 11.40 4.45
CA ALA A 372 -17.29 10.15 4.97
C ALA A 372 -18.22 8.94 4.71
N GLY A 373 -19.53 9.14 4.85
CA GLY A 373 -20.55 8.16 4.49
C GLY A 373 -20.56 7.82 3.00
N HIS A 374 -20.39 8.82 2.13
CA HIS A 374 -20.28 8.60 0.69
C HIS A 374 -19.03 7.82 0.29
N ILE A 375 -17.88 8.15 0.86
CA ILE A 375 -16.62 7.41 0.62
C ILE A 375 -16.76 5.97 1.13
N TYR A 376 -17.34 5.79 2.31
CA TYR A 376 -17.63 4.46 2.85
C TYR A 376 -18.55 3.65 1.92
N TYR A 377 -19.58 4.29 1.37
CA TYR A 377 -20.48 3.65 0.40
C TYR A 377 -19.78 3.28 -0.91
N GLN A 378 -18.89 4.14 -1.42
CA GLN A 378 -18.06 3.86 -2.59
C GLN A 378 -17.12 2.68 -2.34
N LEU A 379 -16.50 2.61 -1.15
CA LEU A 379 -15.68 1.49 -0.72
C LEU A 379 -16.47 0.18 -0.69
N LEU A 380 -17.69 0.18 -0.16
CA LEU A 380 -18.54 -1.02 -0.18
C LEU A 380 -18.91 -1.46 -1.61
N ARG A 381 -19.07 -0.51 -2.53
CA ARG A 381 -19.39 -0.79 -3.94
C ARG A 381 -18.19 -1.22 -4.77
N SER A 382 -16.97 -0.83 -4.40
CA SER A 382 -15.75 -1.22 -5.10
C SER A 382 -15.31 -2.65 -4.76
N LEU A 383 -15.84 -3.23 -3.68
CA LEU A 383 -15.58 -4.62 -3.34
C LEU A 383 -16.12 -5.57 -4.41
N PRO A 384 -15.42 -6.69 -4.69
CA PRO A 384 -15.95 -7.75 -5.53
C PRO A 384 -17.32 -8.20 -5.02
N LYS A 385 -18.26 -8.44 -5.92
CA LYS A 385 -19.53 -9.08 -5.54
C LYS A 385 -19.21 -10.48 -5.02
N LYS A 386 -19.91 -10.91 -3.98
CA LYS A 386 -19.77 -12.29 -3.51
C LYS A 386 -20.23 -13.23 -4.64
N PRO A 387 -19.54 -14.35 -4.89
CA PRO A 387 -20.00 -15.35 -5.84
C PRO A 387 -21.38 -15.87 -5.42
N GLU A 388 -22.35 -15.87 -6.33
CA GLU A 388 -23.74 -16.26 -6.07
C GLU A 388 -23.87 -17.72 -5.58
N SER A 389 -22.86 -18.56 -5.83
CA SER A 389 -22.84 -19.98 -5.48
C SER A 389 -22.69 -20.27 -3.99
N LEU A 390 -22.19 -19.33 -3.18
CA LEU A 390 -21.80 -19.62 -1.79
C LEU A 390 -22.90 -19.39 -0.74
N PHE A 391 -24.03 -18.71 -1.02
CA PHE A 391 -25.03 -18.45 0.03
C PHE A 391 -26.50 -18.33 -0.40
N ASN A 392 -27.33 -19.21 0.19
CA ASN A 392 -28.80 -19.12 0.32
C ASN A 392 -29.26 -18.11 1.40
N LEU A 393 -28.37 -17.25 1.93
CA LEU A 393 -28.64 -16.35 3.06
C LEU A 393 -28.97 -14.89 2.68
N GLY A 394 -29.34 -14.64 1.40
CA GLY A 394 -30.13 -13.45 1.04
C GLY A 394 -29.37 -12.12 0.90
N GLY A 395 -28.09 -12.11 0.52
CA GLY A 395 -27.37 -10.88 0.16
C GLY A 395 -26.20 -11.11 -0.80
N THR A 396 -26.19 -10.41 -1.94
CA THR A 396 -25.14 -10.49 -2.98
C THR A 396 -23.91 -9.60 -2.68
N HIS A 397 -23.95 -8.84 -1.58
CA HIS A 397 -22.92 -7.85 -1.24
C HIS A 397 -22.27 -8.16 0.11
N PHE A 398 -20.97 -7.85 0.23
CA PHE A 398 -20.30 -7.82 1.53
C PHE A 398 -21.01 -6.84 2.46
N THR A 399 -21.34 -7.31 3.66
CA THR A 399 -21.83 -6.43 4.71
C THR A 399 -20.66 -5.58 5.21
N GLY A 400 -20.96 -4.36 5.65
CA GLY A 400 -19.94 -3.50 6.27
C GLY A 400 -19.30 -4.12 7.50
N ALA A 401 -20.03 -5.00 8.19
CA ALA A 401 -19.55 -5.75 9.34
C ALA A 401 -18.43 -6.73 8.95
N GLU A 402 -18.64 -7.52 7.89
CA GLU A 402 -17.63 -8.43 7.37
C GLU A 402 -16.41 -7.67 6.87
N LEU A 403 -16.62 -6.57 6.12
CA LEU A 403 -15.51 -5.75 5.63
C LEU A 403 -14.64 -5.23 6.77
N GLY A 404 -15.25 -4.60 7.78
CA GLY A 404 -14.48 -4.05 8.88
C GLY A 404 -13.89 -5.14 9.77
N ALA A 405 -14.59 -6.25 9.99
CA ALA A 405 -14.02 -7.39 10.73
C ALA A 405 -12.75 -7.91 10.05
N THR A 406 -12.75 -8.04 8.72
CA THR A 406 -11.56 -8.51 8.00
C THR A 406 -10.48 -7.43 7.86
N LEU A 407 -10.84 -6.16 7.68
CA LEU A 407 -9.87 -5.05 7.61
C LEU A 407 -9.10 -4.94 8.92
N PHE A 408 -9.79 -5.11 10.03
CA PHE A 408 -9.27 -5.00 11.40
C PHE A 408 -8.95 -6.36 12.02
N ASP A 409 -8.92 -7.43 11.24
CA ASP A 409 -8.56 -8.74 11.75
C ASP A 409 -7.11 -8.73 12.29
N GLY A 410 -6.90 -9.43 13.40
CA GLY A 410 -5.66 -9.38 14.20
C GLY A 410 -5.55 -8.18 15.17
N TRP A 411 -6.43 -7.17 15.07
CA TRP A 411 -6.46 -6.06 16.01
C TRP A 411 -7.43 -6.36 17.13
N GLN A 412 -6.96 -6.44 18.37
CA GLN A 412 -7.77 -6.88 19.52
C GLN A 412 -8.72 -5.78 20.05
N PHE A 413 -9.55 -5.18 19.19
CA PHE A 413 -10.57 -4.21 19.59
C PHE A 413 -11.52 -4.81 20.63
N ALA A 414 -11.99 -6.04 20.39
CA ALA A 414 -13.02 -6.68 21.20
C ALA A 414 -12.56 -7.08 22.62
N ARG A 415 -11.28 -7.41 22.81
CA ARG A 415 -10.79 -7.92 24.11
C ARG A 415 -10.57 -6.80 25.12
N GLY A 416 -10.02 -5.67 24.69
CA GLY A 416 -9.84 -4.48 25.52
C GLY A 416 -11.16 -3.82 25.92
N MET A 417 -12.16 -3.82 25.03
CA MET A 417 -13.49 -3.29 25.34
C MET A 417 -14.33 -4.23 26.21
N ARG A 418 -14.28 -5.55 26.01
CA ARG A 418 -15.08 -6.51 26.82
C ARG A 418 -14.62 -6.67 28.26
N THR A 419 -13.35 -6.46 28.57
CA THR A 419 -12.78 -6.81 29.88
C THR A 419 -12.81 -5.66 30.89
N GLY A 420 -13.32 -4.48 30.53
CA GLY A 420 -13.27 -3.31 31.41
C GLY A 420 -11.83 -2.85 31.75
N LEU A 421 -10.80 -3.46 31.13
CA LEU A 421 -9.39 -3.22 31.41
C LEU A 421 -8.96 -1.78 31.05
N LEU A 422 -9.78 -1.09 30.27
CA LEU A 422 -9.60 0.32 29.92
C LEU A 422 -10.03 1.30 31.02
N GLY A 423 -10.51 0.81 32.17
CA GLY A 423 -10.86 1.65 33.32
C GLY A 423 -11.99 2.65 33.04
N VAL A 424 -12.69 2.52 31.91
CA VAL A 424 -13.88 3.32 31.60
C VAL A 424 -15.04 2.69 32.38
N GLN A 425 -15.10 2.98 33.69
CA GLN A 425 -16.27 2.69 34.51
C GLN A 425 -17.47 3.41 33.89
N GLY A 426 -18.41 2.64 33.32
CA GLY A 426 -19.62 3.16 32.68
C GLY A 426 -20.01 2.51 31.34
N VAL A 427 -19.21 1.59 30.79
CA VAL A 427 -19.50 0.93 29.49
C VAL A 427 -20.15 -0.46 29.66
N ASP A 428 -20.49 -0.84 30.90
CA ASP A 428 -21.11 -2.14 31.21
C ASP A 428 -22.53 -2.31 30.61
N GLU A 429 -23.10 -1.25 30.02
CA GLU A 429 -24.40 -1.25 29.33
C GLU A 429 -24.32 -1.14 27.80
N ILE A 430 -23.21 -1.54 27.16
CA ILE A 430 -23.26 -1.79 25.71
C ILE A 430 -24.28 -2.92 25.46
N SER A 431 -25.40 -2.56 24.81
CA SER A 431 -26.54 -3.45 24.62
C SER A 431 -26.10 -4.76 23.93
N PRO A 432 -26.73 -5.91 24.24
CA PRO A 432 -26.42 -7.18 23.59
C PRO A 432 -26.50 -7.15 22.05
N ALA A 433 -27.30 -6.26 21.47
CA ALA A 433 -27.41 -6.05 20.03
C ALA A 433 -26.19 -5.32 19.44
N GLU A 434 -25.49 -4.51 20.23
CA GLU A 434 -24.25 -3.86 19.80
C GLU A 434 -23.05 -4.81 19.91
N LYS A 435 -23.18 -5.89 20.70
CA LYS A 435 -22.20 -7.01 20.72
C LYS A 435 -22.22 -7.85 19.44
N SER A 436 -23.23 -7.73 18.57
CA SER A 436 -23.29 -8.53 17.32
C SER A 436 -22.26 -8.11 16.28
N GLY A 437 -21.54 -6.99 16.48
CA GLY A 437 -20.51 -6.51 15.53
C GLY A 437 -21.09 -5.86 14.26
N ASP A 438 -22.38 -6.03 13.99
CA ASP A 438 -23.03 -5.58 12.75
C ASP A 438 -22.97 -4.07 12.54
N LYS A 439 -23.05 -3.28 13.62
CA LYS A 439 -22.99 -1.81 13.58
C LYS A 439 -21.64 -1.24 13.98
N PHE A 440 -20.86 -1.99 14.75
CA PHE A 440 -19.60 -1.51 15.31
C PHE A 440 -18.58 -1.22 14.19
N TYR A 441 -18.36 -2.19 13.31
CA TYR A 441 -17.36 -2.10 12.25
C TYR A 441 -17.69 -1.04 11.18
N PRO A 442 -18.94 -0.93 10.68
CA PRO A 442 -19.33 0.17 9.81
C PRO A 442 -19.08 1.55 10.42
N ASN A 443 -19.48 1.75 11.69
CA ASN A 443 -19.29 3.02 12.37
C ASN A 443 -17.81 3.32 12.59
N LEU A 444 -17.02 2.32 12.97
CA LEU A 444 -15.57 2.45 13.10
C LEU A 444 -14.93 2.87 11.77
N MET A 445 -15.30 2.24 10.65
CA MET A 445 -14.78 2.61 9.32
C MET A 445 -15.18 4.03 8.91
N MET A 446 -16.45 4.39 9.09
CA MET A 446 -16.92 5.75 8.77
C MET A 446 -16.19 6.80 9.63
N ASN A 447 -15.96 6.52 10.91
CA ASN A 447 -15.19 7.40 11.78
C ASN A 447 -13.71 7.46 11.40
N LEU A 448 -13.12 6.36 10.93
CA LEU A 448 -11.76 6.33 10.40
C LEU A 448 -11.64 7.27 9.19
N ILE A 449 -12.57 7.16 8.26
CA ILE A 449 -12.66 8.01 7.07
C ILE A 449 -12.84 9.46 7.49
N LEU A 450 -13.75 9.73 8.44
CA LEU A 450 -13.97 11.07 8.98
C LEU A 450 -12.70 11.68 9.55
N VAL A 451 -11.94 10.92 10.35
CA VAL A 451 -10.67 11.38 10.94
C VAL A 451 -9.64 11.71 9.87
N HIS A 452 -9.46 10.83 8.89
CA HIS A 452 -8.51 11.07 7.80
C HIS A 452 -8.94 12.22 6.90
N LEU A 453 -10.24 12.38 6.64
CA LEU A 453 -10.80 13.47 5.86
C LEU A 453 -10.59 14.81 6.59
N PHE A 454 -10.88 14.91 7.88
CA PHE A 454 -10.55 16.09 8.68
C PHE A 454 -9.06 16.40 8.71
N ARG A 455 -8.22 15.39 8.92
CA ARG A 455 -6.77 15.54 8.92
C ARG A 455 -6.26 16.09 7.59
N ASN A 456 -6.69 15.50 6.48
CA ASN A 456 -6.24 15.88 5.14
C ASN A 456 -6.70 17.30 4.77
N GLU A 457 -7.93 17.67 5.11
CA GLU A 457 -8.43 19.03 4.89
C GLU A 457 -7.76 20.06 5.80
N MET A 458 -7.46 19.71 7.05
CA MET A 458 -6.68 20.58 7.95
C MET A 458 -5.23 20.81 7.46
N ILE A 459 -4.63 19.79 6.84
CA ILE A 459 -3.30 19.88 6.23
C ILE A 459 -3.34 20.75 4.96
N ALA A 460 -4.42 20.66 4.19
CA ALA A 460 -4.66 21.47 3.00
C ALA A 460 -5.05 22.92 3.34
N ALA A 461 -5.71 23.15 4.47
CA ALA A 461 -6.17 24.46 4.89
C ALA A 461 -4.98 25.40 5.15
N PRO A 462 -5.05 26.66 4.69
CA PRO A 462 -4.02 27.65 4.97
C PRO A 462 -3.92 27.90 6.48
N ARG A 463 -2.68 27.92 7.01
CA ARG A 463 -2.46 28.16 8.45
C ARG A 463 -2.99 29.53 8.87
N LEU A 464 -3.90 29.54 9.84
CA LEU A 464 -4.57 30.70 10.45
C LEU A 464 -3.68 31.62 11.29
N SER A 465 -2.39 31.69 10.98
CA SER A 465 -1.44 32.42 11.83
C SER A 465 -0.48 33.30 11.06
N ASN A 466 -0.85 33.78 9.86
CA ASN A 466 -0.13 34.93 9.33
C ASN A 466 -0.67 36.18 10.01
N PRO A 467 0.08 36.80 10.96
CA PRO A 467 -0.27 38.15 11.38
C PRO A 467 -0.30 39.05 10.14
N PRO A 468 -1.10 40.13 10.13
CA PRO A 468 -1.28 41.03 8.98
C PRO A 468 -0.02 41.76 8.46
N GLY A 469 1.19 41.33 8.83
CA GLY A 469 2.45 41.89 8.35
C GLY A 469 3.53 40.82 8.16
N GLY A 470 3.84 40.48 6.91
CA GLY A 470 5.22 40.25 6.50
C GLY A 470 5.73 38.81 6.29
N LEU A 471 5.01 37.75 6.68
CA LEU A 471 5.42 36.39 6.32
C LEU A 471 4.92 36.05 4.92
N SER A 472 5.80 36.32 3.94
CA SER A 472 5.57 36.23 2.49
C SER A 472 4.74 35.01 2.09
N ALA A 473 3.77 35.21 1.19
CA ALA A 473 3.00 34.17 0.51
C ALA A 473 3.86 32.96 0.03
N ASN A 474 5.15 33.19 -0.22
CA ASN A 474 6.13 32.16 -0.56
C ASN A 474 6.30 31.07 0.51
N LYS A 475 6.21 31.37 1.82
CA LYS A 475 6.32 30.33 2.87
C LYS A 475 5.09 29.40 2.89
N GLN A 476 3.89 29.95 2.69
CA GLN A 476 2.68 29.14 2.55
C GLN A 476 2.72 28.29 1.28
N ARG A 477 3.13 28.88 0.15
CA ARG A 477 3.36 28.13 -1.10
C ARG A 477 4.35 26.98 -0.89
N ASN A 478 5.49 27.25 -0.25
CA ASN A 478 6.51 26.22 0.00
C ASN A 478 5.99 25.08 0.89
N TYR A 479 5.11 25.37 1.86
CA TYR A 479 4.52 24.33 2.72
C TYR A 479 3.53 23.45 1.95
N VAL A 480 2.62 24.06 1.20
CA VAL A 480 1.67 23.32 0.34
C VAL A 480 2.43 22.49 -0.68
N GLU A 481 3.47 23.07 -1.30
CA GLU A 481 4.31 22.36 -2.27
C GLU A 481 5.11 21.21 -1.61
N MET A 482 5.57 21.37 -0.36
CA MET A 482 6.22 20.30 0.40
C MET A 482 5.24 19.17 0.70
N ASN A 483 4.03 19.47 1.16
CA ASN A 483 3.00 18.46 1.42
C ASN A 483 2.58 17.73 0.12
N LEU A 484 2.40 18.46 -0.98
CA LEU A 484 2.13 17.85 -2.29
C LEU A 484 3.27 16.95 -2.73
N LYS A 485 4.53 17.31 -2.45
CA LYS A 485 5.70 16.44 -2.70
C LYS A 485 5.68 15.20 -1.79
N THR A 486 5.35 15.33 -0.50
CA THR A 486 5.25 14.19 0.41
C THR A 486 4.13 13.23 0.00
N VAL A 487 2.94 13.74 -0.33
CA VAL A 487 1.82 12.93 -0.83
C VAL A 487 2.16 12.28 -2.17
N GLY A 488 2.80 13.01 -3.08
CA GLY A 488 3.29 12.46 -4.35
C GLY A 488 4.36 11.37 -4.17
N GLN A 489 5.24 11.50 -3.18
CA GLN A 489 6.22 10.45 -2.83
C GLN A 489 5.54 9.20 -2.28
N LYS A 490 4.46 9.34 -1.49
CA LYS A 490 3.66 8.20 -1.01
C LYS A 490 3.01 7.44 -2.17
N SER A 491 2.40 8.16 -3.11
CA SER A 491 1.81 7.57 -4.32
C SER A 491 2.86 6.79 -5.13
N LYS A 492 4.06 7.35 -5.34
CA LYS A 492 5.16 6.63 -6.00
C LYS A 492 5.59 5.35 -5.27
N ALA A 493 5.61 5.36 -3.94
CA ALA A 493 5.91 4.15 -3.17
C ALA A 493 4.82 3.07 -3.37
N GLY A 494 3.56 3.48 -3.47
CA GLY A 494 2.45 2.62 -3.88
C GLY A 494 2.68 2.02 -5.26
N GLU A 495 3.06 2.83 -6.26
CA GLU A 495 3.41 2.34 -7.61
C GLU A 495 4.54 1.31 -7.59
N PHE A 496 5.61 1.57 -6.81
CA PHE A 496 6.72 0.60 -6.65
C PHE A 496 6.27 -0.69 -5.99
N TYR A 497 5.32 -0.65 -5.06
CA TYR A 497 4.75 -1.85 -4.44
C TYR A 497 3.86 -2.63 -5.42
N VAL A 498 3.06 -1.94 -6.22
CA VAL A 498 2.33 -2.56 -7.33
C VAL A 498 3.30 -3.23 -8.31
N TRP A 499 4.41 -2.56 -8.65
CA TRP A 499 5.44 -3.14 -9.52
C TRP A 499 6.14 -4.35 -8.88
N ALA A 500 6.45 -4.28 -7.59
CA ALA A 500 7.02 -5.40 -6.84
C ALA A 500 6.07 -6.61 -6.81
N LYS A 501 4.76 -6.38 -6.70
CA LYS A 501 3.72 -7.41 -6.83
C LYS A 501 3.61 -8.00 -8.24
N MET A 502 4.13 -7.33 -9.28
CA MET A 502 4.21 -7.89 -10.63
C MET A 502 5.42 -8.82 -10.84
N LEU A 503 6.34 -8.95 -9.88
CA LEU A 503 7.50 -9.84 -10.04
C LEU A 503 7.16 -11.32 -10.27
N PRO A 504 6.15 -11.93 -9.62
CA PRO A 504 5.71 -13.29 -9.93
C PRO A 504 5.22 -13.44 -11.38
N TYR A 505 4.65 -12.38 -11.94
CA TYR A 505 4.28 -12.37 -13.37
C TYR A 505 5.51 -12.33 -14.27
N LEU A 506 6.50 -11.49 -13.94
CA LEU A 506 7.79 -11.46 -14.65
C LEU A 506 8.51 -12.82 -14.58
N GLN A 507 8.39 -13.53 -13.46
CA GLN A 507 8.88 -14.90 -13.32
C GLN A 507 8.22 -15.84 -14.32
N GLY A 508 6.89 -15.82 -14.43
CA GLY A 508 6.14 -16.61 -15.43
C GLY A 508 6.58 -16.32 -16.86
N VAL A 509 6.74 -15.03 -17.21
CA VAL A 509 7.24 -14.60 -18.53
C VAL A 509 8.66 -15.10 -18.79
N LEU A 510 9.56 -15.05 -17.80
CA LEU A 510 10.92 -15.56 -17.94
C LEU A 510 10.95 -17.07 -18.14
N LEU A 511 10.15 -17.83 -17.38
CA LEU A 511 10.03 -19.28 -17.54
C LEU A 511 9.50 -19.65 -18.93
N TYR A 512 8.50 -18.90 -19.42
CA TYR A 512 8.00 -19.04 -20.79
C TYR A 512 9.11 -18.82 -21.84
N CYS A 513 9.87 -17.73 -21.73
CA CYS A 513 11.01 -17.46 -22.62
C CYS A 513 12.08 -18.56 -22.57
N PHE A 514 12.37 -19.11 -21.39
CA PHE A 514 13.32 -20.21 -21.27
C PHE A 514 12.80 -21.52 -21.87
N ALA A 515 11.49 -21.78 -21.80
CA ALA A 515 10.88 -22.97 -22.39
C ALA A 515 11.01 -22.92 -23.92
N ILE A 516 10.80 -21.75 -24.52
CA ILE A 516 11.03 -21.51 -25.96
C ILE A 516 12.51 -21.65 -26.30
N ALA A 517 13.43 -21.23 -25.42
CA ALA A 517 14.87 -21.30 -25.66
C ALA A 517 15.43 -22.74 -25.60
N TYR A 518 14.77 -23.67 -24.91
CA TYR A 518 15.22 -25.05 -24.72
C TYR A 518 15.67 -25.76 -26.03
N PRO A 519 14.87 -25.82 -27.11
CA PRO A 519 15.28 -26.48 -28.37
C PRO A 519 16.56 -25.89 -28.97
N PHE A 520 16.77 -24.57 -28.85
CA PHE A 520 18.00 -23.94 -29.33
C PHE A 520 19.21 -24.32 -28.47
N VAL A 521 19.04 -24.41 -27.16
CA VAL A 521 20.10 -24.89 -26.25
C VAL A 521 20.46 -26.34 -26.56
N CYS A 522 19.47 -27.19 -26.87
CA CYS A 522 19.70 -28.55 -27.34
C CYS A 522 20.49 -28.60 -28.66
N ILE A 523 20.24 -27.69 -29.60
CA ILE A 523 21.04 -27.62 -30.84
C ILE A 523 22.48 -27.17 -30.53
N LEU A 524 22.67 -26.17 -29.67
CA LEU A 524 23.99 -25.66 -29.30
C LEU A 524 24.85 -26.70 -28.59
N ILE A 525 24.25 -27.69 -27.92
CA ILE A 525 24.98 -28.80 -27.28
C ILE A 525 25.75 -29.66 -28.29
N LEU A 526 25.32 -29.69 -29.55
CA LEU A 526 25.98 -30.43 -30.62
C LEU A 526 27.37 -29.87 -30.92
N ILE A 527 27.62 -28.59 -30.60
CA ILE A 527 28.92 -27.95 -30.80
C ILE A 527 29.87 -28.39 -29.67
N PRO A 528 31.03 -29.01 -30.00
CA PRO A 528 31.98 -29.44 -28.99
C PRO A 528 32.50 -28.27 -28.15
N GLY A 529 32.54 -28.47 -26.83
CA GLY A 529 32.95 -27.45 -25.86
C GLY A 529 31.84 -26.50 -25.39
N TRP A 530 30.65 -26.55 -26.00
CA TRP A 530 29.52 -25.65 -25.68
C TRP A 530 28.52 -26.24 -24.68
N HIS A 531 28.79 -27.43 -24.12
CA HIS A 531 27.98 -28.04 -23.03
C HIS A 531 27.84 -27.14 -21.80
N LYS A 532 28.76 -26.18 -21.58
CA LYS A 532 28.64 -25.17 -20.53
C LYS A 532 27.40 -24.29 -20.68
N ILE A 533 26.90 -24.11 -21.91
CA ILE A 533 25.67 -23.35 -22.19
C ILE A 533 24.46 -24.07 -21.60
N LEU A 534 24.40 -25.40 -21.70
CA LEU A 534 23.31 -26.18 -21.07
C LEU A 534 23.29 -25.94 -19.56
N PHE A 535 24.43 -26.06 -18.89
CA PHE A 535 24.52 -25.80 -17.45
C PHE A 535 24.17 -24.35 -17.10
N THR A 536 24.59 -23.41 -17.92
CA THR A 536 24.26 -21.98 -17.74
C THR A 536 22.75 -21.76 -17.87
N TRP A 537 22.11 -22.34 -18.88
CA TRP A 537 20.65 -22.30 -19.07
C TRP A 537 19.92 -22.95 -17.91
N LEU A 538 20.37 -24.13 -17.46
CA LEU A 538 19.81 -24.82 -16.28
C LEU A 538 19.95 -23.97 -15.00
N SER A 539 21.10 -23.32 -14.80
CA SER A 539 21.31 -22.42 -13.66
C SER A 539 20.39 -21.21 -13.71
N PHE A 540 20.12 -20.65 -14.90
CA PHE A 540 19.14 -19.58 -15.06
C PHE A 540 17.70 -20.05 -14.82
N TRP A 541 17.32 -21.23 -15.31
CA TRP A 541 16.02 -21.84 -15.04
C TRP A 541 15.80 -22.02 -13.53
N LEU A 542 16.77 -22.65 -12.87
CA LEU A 542 16.77 -22.88 -11.43
C LEU A 542 16.72 -21.56 -10.65
N TRP A 543 17.45 -20.53 -11.11
CA TRP A 543 17.42 -19.20 -10.51
C TRP A 543 16.01 -18.59 -10.54
N VAL A 544 15.32 -18.63 -11.68
CA VAL A 544 13.96 -18.07 -11.81
C VAL A 544 12.95 -18.89 -11.01
N LYS A 545 13.03 -20.22 -11.03
CA LYS A 545 12.14 -21.08 -10.22
C LYS A 545 12.30 -20.85 -8.73
N LEU A 546 13.52 -20.62 -8.25
CA LEU A 546 13.77 -20.35 -6.84
C LEU A 546 13.19 -18.99 -6.35
N TRP A 547 12.66 -18.15 -7.25
CA TRP A 547 11.91 -16.98 -6.82
C TRP A 547 10.62 -17.35 -6.09
N ASP A 548 9.98 -18.49 -6.42
CA ASP A 548 8.79 -18.99 -5.72
C ASP A 548 9.07 -19.18 -4.23
N LEU A 549 10.21 -19.78 -3.89
CA LEU A 549 10.67 -19.94 -2.51
C LEU A 549 10.87 -18.57 -1.84
N GLY A 550 11.50 -17.64 -2.54
CA GLY A 550 11.70 -16.28 -2.05
C GLY A 550 10.37 -15.57 -1.77
N PHE A 551 9.40 -15.66 -2.68
CA PHE A 551 8.08 -15.03 -2.52
C PHE A 551 7.31 -15.67 -1.37
N ALA A 552 7.38 -16.99 -1.20
CA ALA A 552 6.78 -17.67 -0.05
C ALA A 552 7.35 -17.15 1.28
N VAL A 553 8.67 -16.97 1.37
CA VAL A 553 9.32 -16.38 2.54
C VAL A 553 8.89 -14.93 2.74
N VAL A 554 8.78 -14.13 1.68
CA VAL A 554 8.33 -12.74 1.78
C VAL A 554 6.88 -12.64 2.22
N VAL A 555 5.98 -13.49 1.71
CA VAL A 555 4.58 -13.54 2.19
C VAL A 555 4.50 -13.93 3.66
N LEU A 556 5.40 -14.81 4.13
CA LEU A 556 5.49 -15.18 5.53
C LEU A 556 6.03 -14.03 6.40
N LEU A 557 7.06 -13.32 5.94
CA LEU A 557 7.55 -12.10 6.57
C LEU A 557 6.50 -10.98 6.53
N GLU A 558 5.71 -10.90 5.47
CA GLU A 558 4.64 -9.95 5.29
C GLU A 558 3.59 -10.10 6.39
N ARG A 559 3.15 -11.35 6.63
CA ARG A 559 2.23 -11.70 7.72
C ARG A 559 2.82 -11.41 9.10
N SER A 560 4.11 -11.74 9.33
CA SER A 560 4.73 -11.53 10.64
C SER A 560 4.99 -10.05 10.95
N VAL A 561 5.44 -9.28 9.96
CA VAL A 561 5.62 -7.83 10.04
C VAL A 561 4.26 -7.16 10.28
N TRP A 562 3.20 -7.58 9.58
CA TRP A 562 1.86 -7.08 9.84
C TRP A 562 1.34 -7.42 11.23
N ALA A 563 1.46 -8.68 11.65
CA ALA A 563 1.10 -9.08 13.00
C ALA A 563 1.87 -8.27 14.04
N SER A 564 3.14 -7.94 13.77
CA SER A 564 3.93 -7.08 14.66
C SER A 564 3.44 -5.62 14.71
N PHE A 565 2.93 -5.08 13.60
CA PHE A 565 2.35 -3.74 13.55
C PHE A 565 0.94 -3.66 14.14
N GLY A 566 0.14 -4.73 14.04
CA GLY A 566 -1.27 -4.76 14.47
C GLY A 566 -1.55 -5.38 15.85
N ALA A 567 -0.74 -6.36 16.28
CA ALA A 567 -1.02 -7.15 17.50
C ALA A 567 -0.54 -6.50 18.80
N GLY A 568 0.13 -5.34 18.73
CA GLY A 568 0.43 -4.58 19.94
C GLY A 568 -0.86 -4.07 20.58
N ASN A 569 -1.11 -4.40 21.85
CA ASN A 569 -2.21 -3.81 22.63
C ASN A 569 -2.20 -2.28 22.54
N GLU A 570 -1.00 -1.68 22.43
CA GLU A 570 -0.80 -0.25 22.21
C GLU A 570 -1.41 0.27 20.91
N ALA A 571 -1.37 -0.50 19.81
CA ALA A 571 -1.98 -0.08 18.55
C ALA A 571 -3.50 0.06 18.73
N GLY A 572 -4.16 -0.94 19.31
CA GLY A 572 -5.59 -0.88 19.66
C GLY A 572 -5.94 0.29 20.58
N LEU A 573 -5.07 0.61 21.55
CA LEU A 573 -5.26 1.75 22.46
C LEU A 573 -5.28 3.11 21.75
N LYS A 574 -4.56 3.23 20.63
CA LYS A 574 -4.53 4.46 19.81
C LYS A 574 -5.86 4.71 19.12
N TRP A 575 -6.66 3.68 18.84
CA TRP A 575 -7.94 3.81 18.13
C TRP A 575 -9.13 4.13 19.01
N ILE A 576 -8.96 4.10 20.33
CA ILE A 576 -10.04 4.38 21.27
C ILE A 576 -10.70 5.74 21.03
N PRO A 577 -10.00 6.84 20.68
CA PRO A 577 -10.67 8.08 20.29
C PRO A 577 -11.62 7.89 19.11
N VAL A 578 -11.23 7.10 18.10
CA VAL A 578 -12.07 6.79 16.92
C VAL A 578 -13.25 5.90 17.29
N VAL A 579 -13.04 4.92 18.15
CA VAL A 579 -14.10 4.07 18.69
C VAL A 579 -15.11 4.91 19.48
N LYS A 580 -14.64 5.82 20.35
CA LYS A 580 -15.49 6.73 21.12
C LYS A 580 -16.31 7.69 20.26
N MET A 581 -15.92 7.93 19.00
CA MET A 581 -16.75 8.69 18.06
C MET A 581 -18.00 7.93 17.64
N ALA A 582 -17.98 6.59 17.68
CA ALA A 582 -19.13 5.77 17.32
C ALA A 582 -20.29 6.02 18.29
N ASP A 583 -19.98 6.19 19.57
CA ASP A 583 -20.98 6.51 20.60
C ASP A 583 -21.63 7.88 20.34
N ILE A 584 -20.81 8.87 19.91
CA ILE A 584 -21.28 10.22 19.57
C ILE A 584 -22.18 10.18 18.32
N SER A 585 -21.93 9.23 17.42
CA SER A 585 -22.75 9.09 16.21
C SER A 585 -24.14 8.52 16.47
N GLN A 586 -24.34 7.80 17.58
CA GLN A 586 -25.53 6.99 17.83
C GLN A 586 -26.67 7.69 18.58
N ILE A 587 -26.55 8.97 18.98
CA ILE A 587 -27.50 9.68 19.89
C ILE A 587 -28.94 9.18 19.74
N THR A 588 -29.28 8.23 20.60
CA THR A 588 -30.57 7.56 20.65
C THR A 588 -31.52 8.52 21.34
N ILE A 589 -32.58 8.97 20.68
CA ILE A 589 -33.66 9.65 21.39
C ILE A 589 -34.29 8.60 22.31
N ASN A 590 -34.27 8.83 23.61
CA ASN A 590 -35.14 8.11 24.54
C ASN A 590 -36.59 8.59 24.31
N GLY A 591 -37.25 7.97 23.33
CA GLY A 591 -38.67 8.12 23.02
C GLY A 591 -39.13 6.85 22.31
N GLY A 592 -40.05 6.12 22.94
CA GLY A 592 -40.38 4.72 22.60
C GLY A 592 -40.75 4.46 21.14
N ASP A 593 -40.38 3.26 20.70
CA ASP A 593 -40.82 2.55 19.48
C ASP A 593 -40.83 3.34 18.16
N VAL A 594 -39.70 3.31 17.45
CA VAL A 594 -39.70 3.45 15.99
C VAL A 594 -38.89 2.30 15.38
N ASN A 595 -39.55 1.14 15.32
CA ASN A 595 -39.02 -0.05 14.68
C ASN A 595 -38.95 0.13 13.14
N ARG A 596 -37.81 -0.30 12.57
CA ARG A 596 -37.54 -0.71 11.17
C ARG A 596 -36.90 0.31 10.22
N LEU A 597 -35.58 0.44 10.35
CA LEU A 597 -34.52 0.17 9.36
C LEU A 597 -33.17 0.50 10.05
N PRO A 598 -32.00 0.06 9.56
CA PRO A 598 -30.72 0.63 9.99
C PRO A 598 -30.62 2.06 9.42
N SER A 599 -31.42 2.97 9.96
CA SER A 599 -31.34 4.38 9.66
C SER A 599 -29.97 4.85 10.12
N VAL A 600 -29.20 5.40 9.17
CA VAL A 600 -28.12 6.34 9.49
C VAL A 600 -28.74 7.34 10.46
N PRO A 601 -28.20 7.54 11.68
CA PRO A 601 -28.82 8.40 12.67
C PRO A 601 -28.88 9.82 12.11
N THR A 602 -30.06 10.19 11.60
CA THR A 602 -30.34 11.51 11.06
C THR A 602 -30.50 12.49 12.21
N LEU A 603 -29.89 13.67 12.08
CA LEU A 603 -29.85 14.72 13.11
C LEU A 603 -31.24 15.26 13.49
N THR A 604 -32.29 14.93 12.74
CA THR A 604 -33.68 15.29 13.03
C THR A 604 -34.17 14.83 14.38
N SER A 605 -33.57 13.77 14.91
CA SER A 605 -33.90 13.24 16.23
C SER A 605 -33.70 14.30 17.35
N ILE A 606 -32.77 15.23 17.14
CA ILE A 606 -32.43 16.31 18.06
C ILE A 606 -33.26 17.58 17.75
N LEU A 607 -33.50 17.87 16.47
CA LEU A 607 -34.20 19.11 16.06
C LEU A 607 -35.73 19.02 16.14
N ASN A 608 -36.33 17.82 16.05
CA ASN A 608 -37.78 17.62 16.15
C ASN A 608 -38.30 17.39 17.59
N TYR A 609 -37.51 17.71 18.62
CA TYR A 609 -38.01 17.71 20.01
C TYR A 609 -38.85 18.98 20.31
N SER A 610 -39.73 19.38 19.39
CA SER A 610 -40.69 20.47 19.58
C SER A 610 -42.07 19.98 20.05
N GLY A 611 -42.31 18.66 20.06
CA GLY A 611 -43.63 18.07 20.31
C GLY A 611 -43.99 17.70 21.75
N ALA A 612 -43.05 17.68 22.69
CA ALA A 612 -43.37 17.39 24.10
C ALA A 612 -43.75 18.70 24.82
N GLY A 613 -45.06 18.96 24.92
CA GLY A 613 -45.69 20.18 25.45
C GLY A 613 -45.42 20.58 26.91
N ASN A 614 -44.22 20.36 27.45
CA ASN A 614 -43.75 20.97 28.68
C ASN A 614 -42.51 21.81 28.36
N GLY A 615 -42.70 23.13 28.24
CA GLY A 615 -41.75 24.13 27.72
C GLY A 615 -40.47 24.37 28.54
N GLY A 616 -39.77 23.32 28.97
CA GLY A 616 -38.56 23.44 29.80
C GLY A 616 -37.27 22.85 29.22
N ASN A 617 -37.30 22.05 28.13
CA ASN A 617 -36.14 21.21 27.78
C ASN A 617 -35.57 21.32 26.36
N THR A 618 -36.07 22.21 25.49
CA THR A 618 -35.54 22.37 24.12
C THR A 618 -34.11 22.90 24.10
N GLN A 619 -33.77 23.82 25.00
CA GLN A 619 -32.40 24.35 25.13
C GLN A 619 -31.40 23.25 25.55
N ALA A 620 -31.80 22.36 26.45
CA ALA A 620 -30.94 21.26 26.91
C ALA A 620 -30.61 20.28 25.77
N VAL A 621 -31.55 20.01 24.86
CA VAL A 621 -31.33 19.15 23.70
C VAL A 621 -30.36 19.80 22.70
N ALA A 622 -30.53 21.10 22.42
CA ALA A 622 -29.62 21.86 21.56
C ALA A 622 -28.20 21.93 22.14
N ASP A 623 -28.08 22.20 23.44
CA ASP A 623 -26.79 22.25 24.14
C ASP A 623 -26.10 20.87 24.14
N ASN A 624 -26.86 19.78 24.29
CA ASN A 624 -26.33 18.41 24.20
C ASN A 624 -25.80 18.07 22.80
N ALA A 625 -26.53 18.46 21.75
CA ALA A 625 -26.12 18.22 20.37
C ALA A 625 -24.85 19.00 20.01
N ALA A 626 -24.81 20.26 20.41
CA ALA A 626 -23.66 21.10 20.16
C ALA A 626 -22.43 20.68 20.99
N SER A 627 -22.65 20.21 22.22
CA SER A 627 -21.62 19.52 23.03
C SER A 627 -21.09 18.27 22.33
N ALA A 628 -21.97 17.45 21.74
CA ALA A 628 -21.59 16.26 20.98
C ALA A 628 -20.74 16.60 19.75
N ILE A 629 -21.08 17.68 19.02
CA ILE A 629 -20.30 18.16 17.86
C ILE A 629 -18.91 18.64 18.28
N ILE A 630 -18.81 19.42 19.35
CA ILE A 630 -17.52 19.90 19.87
C ILE A 630 -16.67 18.73 20.37
N SER A 631 -17.30 17.76 21.04
CA SER A 631 -16.64 16.51 21.45
C SER A 631 -16.16 15.70 20.25
N LEU A 632 -16.96 15.58 19.19
CA LEU A 632 -16.56 14.92 17.95
C LEU A 632 -15.35 15.62 17.33
N PHE A 633 -15.40 16.95 17.21
CA PHE A 633 -14.28 17.74 16.69
C PHE A 633 -13.01 17.54 17.53
N ASP A 634 -13.12 17.58 18.86
CA ASP A 634 -12.02 17.31 19.79
C ASP A 634 -11.39 15.94 19.56
N LYS A 635 -12.22 14.89 19.53
CA LYS A 635 -11.74 13.52 19.30
C LYS A 635 -11.14 13.35 17.93
N VAL A 636 -11.69 13.99 16.90
CA VAL A 636 -11.17 13.92 15.53
C VAL A 636 -9.80 14.57 15.46
N MET A 637 -9.61 15.72 16.08
CA MET A 637 -8.30 16.38 16.16
C MET A 637 -7.30 15.56 16.98
N CYS A 638 -7.76 14.89 18.04
CA CYS A 638 -6.95 13.94 18.80
C CYS A 638 -6.55 12.70 17.98
N ALA A 639 -7.45 12.20 17.15
CA ALA A 639 -7.24 11.03 16.31
C ALA A 639 -6.46 11.36 15.02
N ALA A 640 -6.43 12.62 14.58
CA ALA A 640 -5.68 13.05 13.40
C ALA A 640 -4.15 12.87 13.57
N SER A 641 -3.67 12.66 14.79
CA SER A 641 -2.28 12.27 15.05
C SER A 641 -2.00 10.77 14.85
N LEU A 642 -3.02 9.97 14.50
CA LEU A 642 -2.85 8.58 14.09
C LEU A 642 -2.05 8.55 12.79
N ASP A 643 -0.75 8.30 12.93
CA ASP A 643 0.18 8.22 11.82
C ASP A 643 0.07 6.85 11.13
N LEU A 644 -1.15 6.49 10.72
CA LEU A 644 -1.43 5.27 9.96
C LEU A 644 -0.59 5.25 8.69
N ASP A 645 -0.56 6.39 8.01
CA ASP A 645 0.23 6.59 6.79
C ASP A 645 1.71 6.30 7.00
N LEU A 646 2.27 6.65 8.16
CA LEU A 646 3.70 6.46 8.40
C LEU A 646 4.03 5.00 8.61
N ASN A 647 3.27 4.30 9.46
CA ASN A 647 3.46 2.86 9.67
C ASN A 647 3.19 2.08 8.39
N ASN A 648 2.18 2.48 7.62
CA ASN A 648 1.89 1.92 6.31
C ASN A 648 3.01 2.17 5.32
N ALA A 649 3.55 3.39 5.25
CA ALA A 649 4.67 3.70 4.36
C ALA A 649 5.89 2.83 4.70
N TYR A 650 6.25 2.69 5.99
CA TYR A 650 7.35 1.82 6.41
C TYR A 650 7.11 0.36 6.02
N TYR A 651 5.90 -0.14 6.24
CA TYR A 651 5.53 -1.46 5.77
C TYR A 651 5.74 -1.61 4.26
N ILE A 652 5.23 -0.67 3.47
CA ILE A 652 5.30 -0.70 2.00
C ILE A 652 6.77 -0.71 1.57
N TYR A 653 7.62 0.13 2.17
CA TYR A 653 9.06 0.15 1.87
C TYR A 653 9.75 -1.17 2.21
N ILE A 654 9.44 -1.75 3.37
CA ILE A 654 10.01 -3.04 3.78
C ILE A 654 9.58 -4.12 2.78
N MET A 655 8.31 -4.17 2.42
CA MET A 655 7.80 -5.17 1.48
C MET A 655 8.38 -5.00 0.09
N VAL A 656 8.38 -3.78 -0.47
CA VAL A 656 9.03 -3.48 -1.76
C VAL A 656 10.48 -3.95 -1.73
N GLY A 657 11.23 -3.62 -0.68
CA GLY A 657 12.61 -4.05 -0.51
C GLY A 657 12.76 -5.56 -0.48
N LEU A 658 11.88 -6.26 0.25
CA LEU A 658 11.88 -7.73 0.34
C LEU A 658 11.56 -8.39 -0.99
N TYR A 659 10.49 -7.95 -1.68
CA TYR A 659 10.10 -8.48 -2.99
C TYR A 659 11.21 -8.28 -4.04
N LEU A 660 11.83 -7.09 -4.08
CA LEU A 660 12.93 -6.80 -5.02
C LEU A 660 14.25 -7.48 -4.67
N ALA A 661 14.48 -7.81 -3.39
CA ALA A 661 15.66 -8.53 -2.97
C ALA A 661 15.66 -9.98 -3.44
N ILE A 662 14.49 -10.61 -3.67
CA ILE A 662 14.41 -12.04 -4.01
C ILE A 662 15.23 -12.39 -5.26
N PRO A 663 15.00 -11.79 -6.46
CA PRO A 663 15.80 -12.10 -7.64
C PRO A 663 17.30 -11.94 -7.41
N ALA A 664 17.68 -10.92 -6.64
CA ALA A 664 19.08 -10.61 -6.35
C ALA A 664 19.72 -11.64 -5.41
N VAL A 665 19.08 -11.95 -4.28
CA VAL A 665 19.60 -12.90 -3.30
C VAL A 665 19.66 -14.29 -3.90
N VAL A 666 18.59 -14.74 -4.54
CA VAL A 666 18.55 -16.05 -5.21
C VAL A 666 19.58 -16.11 -6.36
N GLY A 667 19.76 -15.00 -7.09
CA GLY A 667 20.76 -14.92 -8.16
C GLY A 667 22.19 -15.08 -7.66
N GLN A 668 22.50 -14.47 -6.52
CA GLN A 668 23.82 -14.64 -5.90
C GLN A 668 24.04 -16.08 -5.41
N CYS A 669 23.01 -16.70 -4.83
CA CYS A 669 23.08 -18.08 -4.34
C CYS A 669 23.26 -19.10 -5.47
N VAL A 670 22.52 -18.95 -6.57
CA VAL A 670 22.45 -19.96 -7.65
C VAL A 670 23.52 -19.74 -8.71
N LEU A 671 23.69 -18.51 -9.18
CA LEU A 671 24.59 -18.21 -10.29
C LEU A 671 26.03 -17.99 -9.83
N GLY A 672 26.27 -17.82 -8.53
CA GLY A 672 27.60 -17.49 -7.97
C GLY A 672 28.18 -16.16 -8.49
N ALA A 673 27.42 -15.43 -9.30
CA ALA A 673 27.84 -14.23 -10.00
C ALA A 673 27.72 -13.02 -9.06
N LYS A 674 28.69 -12.88 -8.15
CA LYS A 674 28.80 -11.74 -7.24
C LYS A 674 28.78 -10.39 -7.98
N ALA A 675 29.25 -10.31 -9.24
CA ALA A 675 29.36 -9.06 -9.99
C ALA A 675 28.11 -8.71 -10.82
N GLY A 676 27.53 -9.67 -11.55
CA GLY A 676 26.40 -9.41 -12.45
C GLY A 676 25.10 -9.13 -11.70
N VAL A 677 24.84 -9.92 -10.66
CA VAL A 677 23.64 -9.76 -9.83
C VAL A 677 23.76 -8.56 -8.90
N ALA A 678 24.97 -8.23 -8.42
CA ALA A 678 25.20 -6.99 -7.69
C ALA A 678 25.02 -5.74 -8.55
N GLY A 679 25.33 -5.77 -9.84
CA GLY A 679 25.07 -4.63 -10.74
C GLY A 679 23.58 -4.36 -10.94
N LEU A 680 22.79 -5.41 -11.16
CA LEU A 680 21.33 -5.32 -11.27
C LEU A 680 20.68 -4.95 -9.94
N ALA A 681 21.15 -5.56 -8.85
CA ALA A 681 20.70 -5.26 -7.50
C ALA A 681 21.06 -3.83 -7.10
N MET A 682 22.29 -3.35 -7.32
CA MET A 682 22.67 -1.97 -7.00
C MET A 682 21.93 -0.96 -7.87
N GLY A 683 21.68 -1.26 -9.15
CA GLY A 683 20.86 -0.42 -10.03
C GLY A 683 19.40 -0.24 -9.56
N ILE A 684 18.84 -1.21 -8.84
CA ILE A 684 17.48 -1.15 -8.27
C ILE A 684 17.50 -0.68 -6.80
N ILE A 685 18.48 -1.15 -6.03
CA ILE A 685 18.65 -0.86 -4.60
C ILE A 685 19.10 0.57 -4.40
N ASP A 686 19.97 1.14 -5.24
CA ASP A 686 20.41 2.53 -5.05
C ASP A 686 19.25 3.51 -5.20
N PRO A 687 18.37 3.42 -6.22
CA PRO A 687 17.12 4.20 -6.25
C PRO A 687 16.19 3.93 -5.06
N VAL A 688 16.05 2.69 -4.59
CA VAL A 688 15.19 2.36 -3.43
C VAL A 688 15.80 2.85 -2.12
N LYS A 689 17.13 2.80 -1.98
CA LYS A 689 17.89 3.28 -0.82
C LYS A 689 17.97 4.79 -0.81
N GLU A 690 18.07 5.42 -1.97
CA GLU A 690 18.04 6.86 -2.14
C GLU A 690 16.61 7.39 -2.00
N ALA A 691 15.59 6.68 -2.49
CA ALA A 691 14.18 6.97 -2.20
C ALA A 691 13.87 6.76 -0.72
N GLY A 692 14.37 5.69 -0.10
CA GLY A 692 14.21 5.42 1.33
C GLY A 692 14.92 6.46 2.18
N LYS A 693 16.13 6.89 1.80
CA LYS A 693 16.85 8.01 2.44
C LYS A 693 16.18 9.35 2.16
N ALA A 694 15.65 9.59 0.97
CA ALA A 694 14.94 10.82 0.60
C ALA A 694 13.59 10.90 1.32
N ALA A 695 12.90 9.78 1.50
CA ALA A 695 11.69 9.68 2.29
C ALA A 695 11.99 9.81 3.78
N ALA A 696 13.03 9.15 4.30
CA ALA A 696 13.43 9.27 5.70
C ALA A 696 13.94 10.68 6.04
N SER A 697 14.75 11.29 5.16
CA SER A 697 15.23 12.67 5.32
C SER A 697 14.15 13.71 5.01
N GLY A 698 13.24 13.41 4.08
CA GLY A 698 12.04 14.20 3.80
C GLY A 698 11.12 14.19 5.01
N TRP A 699 10.91 13.03 5.64
CA TRP A 699 10.12 12.88 6.87
C TRP A 699 10.81 13.52 8.07
N GLN A 700 12.11 13.30 8.29
CA GLN A 700 12.84 14.00 9.35
C GLN A 700 12.84 15.51 9.10
N GLY A 701 12.97 15.94 7.85
CA GLY A 701 12.90 17.33 7.43
C GLY A 701 11.51 17.93 7.69
N GLU A 702 10.45 17.21 7.34
CA GLU A 702 9.06 17.60 7.55
C GLU A 702 8.72 17.63 9.03
N ARG A 703 9.09 16.59 9.80
CA ARG A 703 8.92 16.56 11.26
C ARG A 703 9.68 17.70 11.92
N ASN A 704 10.92 17.95 11.51
CA ASN A 704 11.69 19.10 12.00
C ASN A 704 11.07 20.43 11.56
N ALA A 705 10.49 20.53 10.36
CA ALA A 705 9.81 21.71 9.88
C ALA A 705 8.45 21.93 10.57
N GLN A 706 7.72 20.87 10.93
CA GLN A 706 6.50 20.93 11.72
C GLN A 706 6.82 21.34 13.16
N ILE A 707 7.86 20.76 13.78
CA ILE A 707 8.34 21.15 15.12
C ILE A 707 8.80 22.61 15.11
N ARG A 708 9.63 23.02 14.13
CA ARG A 708 10.07 24.42 14.00
C ARG A 708 8.92 25.36 13.70
N GLY A 709 8.00 24.98 12.82
CA GLY A 709 6.82 25.76 12.48
C GLY A 709 5.86 25.92 13.66
N GLY A 710 5.71 24.89 14.49
CA GLY A 710 4.95 24.94 15.74
C GLY A 710 5.62 25.84 16.79
N GLN A 711 6.95 25.76 16.92
CA GLN A 711 7.72 26.64 17.81
C GLN A 711 7.70 28.10 17.34
N GLU A 712 7.83 28.36 16.03
CA GLU A 712 7.73 29.69 15.44
C GLU A 712 6.32 30.27 15.60
N ALA A 713 5.28 29.47 15.36
CA ALA A 713 3.90 29.90 15.56
C ALA A 713 3.60 30.20 17.04
N MET A 714 4.12 29.38 17.97
CA MET A 714 4.00 29.66 19.41
C MET A 714 4.75 30.94 19.81
N ARG A 715 5.95 31.17 19.28
CA ARG A 715 6.71 32.42 19.52
C ARG A 715 5.98 33.64 18.97
N GLN A 716 5.40 33.55 17.77
CA GLN A 716 4.62 34.63 17.17
C GLN A 716 3.32 34.90 17.94
N ALA A 717 2.65 33.85 18.42
CA ALA A 717 1.47 33.99 19.26
C ALA A 717 1.80 34.64 20.61
N ALA A 718 2.91 34.24 21.25
CA ALA A 718 3.40 34.86 22.48
C ALA A 718 3.78 36.34 22.26
N TYR A 719 4.42 36.65 21.13
CA TYR A 719 4.78 38.01 20.74
C TYR A 719 3.56 38.88 20.43
N ALA A 720 2.57 38.37 19.71
CA ALA A 720 1.29 39.05 19.47
C ALA A 720 0.49 39.27 20.77
N ALA A 721 0.56 38.32 21.71
CA ALA A 721 -0.04 38.47 23.04
C ALA A 721 0.69 39.55 23.88
N ALA A 722 2.02 39.65 23.77
CA ALA A 722 2.81 40.70 24.40
C ALA A 722 2.48 42.09 23.82
N LEU A 723 2.35 42.20 22.50
CA LEU A 723 1.94 43.44 21.81
C LEU A 723 0.57 43.95 22.26
N ARG A 724 -0.38 43.04 22.54
CA ARG A 724 -1.72 43.40 23.04
C ARG A 724 -1.71 43.94 24.47
N LYS A 725 -0.70 43.63 25.29
CA LYS A 725 -0.60 44.11 26.68
C LYS A 725 0.11 45.46 26.84
N GLY A 726 0.88 45.90 25.83
CA GLY A 726 1.78 47.06 25.95
C GLY A 726 1.30 48.39 25.35
N GLY A 727 0.15 48.44 24.68
CA GLY A 727 -0.24 49.59 23.87
C GLY A 727 0.54 49.64 22.54
N LEU A 728 -0.20 49.89 21.44
CA LEU A 728 0.24 49.64 20.06
C LEU A 728 1.60 50.28 19.71
N ALA A 729 1.88 51.49 20.19
CA ALA A 729 3.09 52.23 19.84
C ALA A 729 4.35 51.80 20.62
N ALA A 730 4.23 51.54 21.93
CA ALA A 730 5.35 51.06 22.74
C ALA A 730 5.66 49.58 22.46
N GLY A 731 4.61 48.81 22.15
CA GLY A 731 4.72 47.44 21.67
C GLY A 731 5.56 47.37 20.39
N ILE A 732 5.21 48.10 19.34
CA ILE A 732 5.92 48.00 18.05
C ILE A 732 7.42 48.35 18.18
N ILE A 733 7.79 49.33 19.00
CA ILE A 733 9.20 49.74 19.17
C ILE A 733 10.00 48.70 19.97
N ASN A 734 9.47 48.21 21.09
CA ASN A 734 10.15 47.15 21.85
C ASN A 734 10.22 45.85 21.06
N ALA A 735 9.17 45.55 20.31
CA ALA A 735 9.06 44.33 19.56
C ALA A 735 9.93 44.36 18.28
N GLN A 736 10.17 45.54 17.69
CA GLN A 736 11.21 45.75 16.67
C GLN A 736 12.62 45.60 17.26
N ASN A 737 12.88 46.16 18.45
CA ASN A 737 14.18 46.04 19.11
C ASN A 737 14.48 44.59 19.52
N GLU A 738 13.47 43.85 19.99
CA GLU A 738 13.60 42.44 20.35
C GLU A 738 13.75 41.55 19.11
N GLN A 739 13.04 41.84 18.01
CA GLN A 739 13.29 41.15 16.72
C GLN A 739 14.67 41.46 16.15
N ALA A 740 15.17 42.68 16.28
CA ALA A 740 16.52 43.04 15.86
C ALA A 740 17.57 42.29 16.69
N MET A 741 17.37 42.18 18.01
CA MET A 741 18.23 41.39 18.89
C MET A 741 18.17 39.89 18.58
N LEU A 742 16.98 39.30 18.43
CA LEU A 742 16.84 37.88 18.07
C LEU A 742 17.37 37.57 16.66
N GLY A 743 17.28 38.54 15.75
CA GLY A 743 17.92 38.49 14.43
C GLY A 743 19.43 38.48 14.54
N MET A 744 20.01 39.32 15.41
CA MET A 744 21.45 39.30 15.68
C MET A 744 21.89 38.02 16.39
N ASP A 745 21.16 37.52 17.38
CA ASP A 745 21.50 36.29 18.11
C ASP A 745 21.38 35.05 17.23
N SER A 746 20.37 34.98 16.35
CA SER A 746 20.24 33.88 15.39
C SER A 746 21.32 33.94 14.31
N ALA A 747 21.68 35.13 13.83
CA ALA A 747 22.84 35.31 12.94
C ALA A 747 24.15 34.92 13.64
N PHE A 748 24.31 35.24 14.94
CA PHE A 748 25.48 34.86 15.73
C PHE A 748 25.53 33.35 15.97
N ALA A 749 24.40 32.71 16.28
CA ALA A 749 24.30 31.26 16.45
C ALA A 749 24.58 30.53 15.12
N GLN A 750 24.09 31.05 13.99
CA GLN A 750 24.34 30.51 12.67
C GLN A 750 25.80 30.68 12.25
N ALA A 751 26.41 31.84 12.50
CA ALA A 751 27.83 32.09 12.28
C ALA A 751 28.70 31.19 13.17
N LYS A 752 28.31 30.98 14.43
CA LYS A 752 28.98 30.07 15.36
C LYS A 752 28.87 28.60 14.91
N GLY A 753 27.70 28.20 14.42
CA GLY A 753 27.47 26.87 13.83
C GLY A 753 28.30 26.63 12.56
N GLN A 754 28.38 27.62 11.68
CA GLN A 754 29.26 27.58 10.51
C GLN A 754 30.74 27.53 10.91
N GLY A 755 31.14 28.27 11.96
CA GLY A 755 32.49 28.22 12.52
C GLY A 755 32.85 26.84 13.07
N TYR A 756 31.97 26.20 13.84
CA TYR A 756 32.19 24.84 14.34
C TYR A 756 32.21 23.80 13.21
N GLY A 757 31.33 23.94 12.21
CA GLY A 757 31.33 23.08 11.03
C GLY A 757 32.64 23.19 10.23
N HIS A 758 33.14 24.41 10.03
CA HIS A 758 34.41 24.64 9.34
C HIS A 758 35.60 24.13 10.14
N ALA A 759 35.61 24.31 11.46
CA ALA A 759 36.64 23.78 12.35
C ALA A 759 36.63 22.23 12.38
N ALA A 760 35.46 21.59 12.38
CA ALA A 760 35.33 20.14 12.31
C ALA A 760 35.82 19.60 10.95
N GLN A 761 35.49 20.27 9.85
CA GLN A 761 35.97 19.91 8.51
C GLN A 761 37.49 20.05 8.39
N MET A 762 38.08 21.11 8.96
CA MET A 762 39.53 21.30 9.00
C MET A 762 40.21 20.23 9.85
N ARG A 763 39.61 19.83 10.99
CA ARG A 763 40.12 18.73 11.82
C ARG A 763 40.07 17.39 11.09
N GLY A 764 39.00 17.12 10.32
CA GLY A 764 38.88 15.94 9.46
C GLY A 764 39.98 15.88 8.41
N LYS A 765 40.17 16.97 7.65
CA LYS A 765 41.26 17.07 6.65
C LYS A 765 42.65 16.84 7.27
N HIS A 766 42.87 17.35 8.48
CA HIS A 766 44.14 17.19 9.17
C HIS A 766 44.39 15.73 9.63
N LEU A 767 43.33 15.01 10.01
CA LEU A 767 43.39 13.58 10.33
C LEU A 767 43.65 12.72 9.08
N ASP A 768 42.98 13.03 7.97
CA ASP A 768 43.21 12.35 6.68
C ASP A 768 44.65 12.56 6.20
N GLN A 769 45.19 13.78 6.38
CA GLN A 769 46.56 14.10 6.02
C GLN A 769 47.58 13.34 6.91
N GLN A 770 47.28 13.16 8.20
CA GLN A 770 48.09 12.32 9.09
C GLN A 770 48.01 10.84 8.72
N GLN A 771 46.84 10.31 8.37
CA GLN A 771 46.70 8.92 7.93
C GLN A 771 47.47 8.66 6.62
N ASN A 772 47.39 9.57 5.66
CA ASN A 772 48.14 9.46 4.41
C ASN A 772 49.65 9.53 4.63
N ALA A 773 50.13 10.41 5.53
CA ALA A 773 51.54 10.45 5.91
C ALA A 773 52.01 9.15 6.58
N MET A 774 51.17 8.55 7.44
CA MET A 774 51.46 7.29 8.11
C MET A 774 51.51 6.10 7.13
N GLN A 775 50.60 6.06 6.14
CA GLN A 775 50.65 5.05 5.08
C GLN A 775 51.89 5.20 4.19
N GLY A 776 52.28 6.44 3.85
CA GLY A 776 53.52 6.71 3.13
C GLY A 776 54.75 6.22 3.88
N TRP A 777 54.82 6.48 5.19
CA TRP A 777 55.90 6.00 6.05
C TRP A 777 55.97 4.46 6.12
N LEU A 778 54.81 3.79 6.21
CA LEU A 778 54.72 2.33 6.17
C LEU A 778 55.18 1.73 4.83
N GLN A 779 54.83 2.37 3.71
CA GLN A 779 55.33 1.94 2.39
C GLN A 779 56.84 2.10 2.27
N GLN A 780 57.39 3.20 2.80
CA GLN A 780 58.84 3.43 2.79
C GLN A 780 59.59 2.39 3.63
N HIS A 781 59.05 2.00 4.79
CA HIS A 781 59.62 0.93 5.62
C HIS A 781 59.55 -0.45 4.96
N LYS A 782 58.45 -0.76 4.25
CA LYS A 782 58.36 -1.99 3.45
C LYS A 782 59.40 -2.02 2.34
N GLY A 783 59.66 -0.87 1.69
CA GLY A 783 60.71 -0.73 0.69
C GLY A 783 62.11 -0.99 1.27
N MET A 784 62.43 -0.39 2.42
CA MET A 784 63.73 -0.61 3.07
C MET A 784 63.92 -2.06 3.55
N ALA A 785 62.86 -2.71 4.06
CA ALA A 785 62.92 -4.12 4.44
C ALA A 785 63.16 -5.04 3.24
N ALA A 786 62.59 -4.73 2.07
CA ALA A 786 62.83 -5.47 0.85
C ALA A 786 64.28 -5.33 0.36
N ILE A 787 64.86 -4.13 0.43
CA ILE A 787 66.27 -3.88 0.08
C ILE A 787 67.21 -4.64 1.03
N ALA A 788 66.95 -4.59 2.35
CA ALA A 788 67.74 -5.32 3.33
C ALA A 788 67.68 -6.85 3.10
N ALA A 789 66.51 -7.39 2.74
CA ALA A 789 66.38 -8.82 2.40
C ALA A 789 67.19 -9.18 1.13
N GLN A 790 67.28 -8.26 0.17
CA GLN A 790 68.05 -8.45 -1.05
C GLN A 790 69.57 -8.44 -0.78
N GLU A 791 70.06 -7.58 0.12
CA GLU A 791 71.46 -7.58 0.55
C GLU A 791 71.85 -8.85 1.33
N VAL A 792 70.96 -9.37 2.18
CA VAL A 792 71.18 -10.65 2.88
C VAL A 792 71.26 -11.80 1.87
N GLY A 793 70.40 -11.80 0.84
CA GLY A 793 70.47 -12.77 -0.26
C GLY A 793 71.78 -12.69 -1.05
N ALA A 794 72.24 -11.48 -1.37
CA ALA A 794 73.49 -11.26 -2.10
C ALA A 794 74.73 -11.67 -1.29
N ASN A 795 74.74 -11.44 0.03
CA ASN A 795 75.83 -11.88 0.89
C ASN A 795 75.88 -13.41 1.06
N LYS A 796 74.72 -14.08 1.07
CA LYS A 796 74.64 -15.56 1.05
C LYS A 796 75.18 -16.16 -0.25
N ALA A 797 74.90 -15.51 -1.38
CA ALA A 797 75.45 -15.92 -2.68
C ALA A 797 76.97 -15.74 -2.75
N LYS A 798 77.52 -14.66 -2.16
CA LYS A 798 78.98 -14.45 -2.06
C LYS A 798 79.67 -15.46 -1.15
N THR A 799 79.04 -15.90 -0.06
CA THR A 799 79.63 -16.91 0.84
C THR A 799 79.65 -18.31 0.23
N GLN A 800 78.74 -18.62 -0.69
CA GLN A 800 78.75 -19.89 -1.45
C GLN A 800 79.73 -19.92 -2.63
N MET A 801 80.31 -18.78 -3.03
CA MET A 801 81.34 -18.71 -4.07
C MET A 801 82.79 -18.81 -3.54
N TRP A 802 82.97 -18.80 -2.21
CA TRP A 802 84.28 -18.81 -1.56
C TRP A 802 84.52 -20.02 -0.64
N GLY A 803 83.67 -21.04 -0.73
CA GLY A 803 83.90 -22.39 -0.19
C GLY A 803 83.74 -23.41 -1.29
#